data_AF-A0A3B8IA46-F1
#
_entry.id   AF-A0A3B8IA46-F1
#
_cell.length_a   1.000
_cell.length_b   1.000
_cell.length_c   1.000
_cell.angle_alpha   90.00
_cell.angle_beta   90.00
_cell.angle_gamma   90.00
#
_symmetry.space_group_name_H-M   'P 1'
#
loop_
_entity.id
_entity.type
_entity.pdbx_description
1 polymer ?
#
loop_
_entity_poly.entity_id
_entity_poly.type
_entity_poly.pdbx_seq_one_letter_code
_entity_poly.pdbx_strand_id
1 'polypeptide(L)'
;MSATIAQKYFGDQPPLGALLEVEGKGVLEVTGVLAEPMAPSHLSLDFLVHNGAMGYTSRLLTDEETHAFSYYLKVPDESLPLVAQTLEAVSNSHLNQEGGARVSLSLQPLTEVYFGEPLVFDLARHNRWSLIQTLVVIGLILLLVVSVNLVNLTIAKLSKRVKQIGVKKILGSTQRMLIRDWATEVYVMVLMATLLGFGGGYLLLPFLLKVYPINLAFPNGTTMAVAVVGLPLLITGLIILLPGIVFSSLSSFAALKGKLGTLKTNAIQHSLLSFQLVVASVLIVLTLVIFQQFEYLQNKEIGLDEEHVLVFNSNNKHSWKNKDFIREEVQALAGVEAVSLIYGGIPESPTEAFSYGLENATYQWNTAFVEPNLIPLLDLKVVDGQAFDERIAPQNQSGILLNESAARAMGWPQTEVVGRALDFAEEDVAKPIVGVVQDYHYESFKQEIEPLVLHATGWEETFVVKLAGQDYATAVAEIEGIWNTYVPRYPFAYHFLEDSFLQMHAADTRNRSIIYLFTLLTILIATMGTLSLGAIVQQSKVKEVTIRKILGAPLHHIFYTLSASFVKVMLLSSLIAVPGAWWLSTYWLSEFSYRIALSPGLFVLGFGLLITFVLALIVTQAWKTATLNPAHRLKAE
;
A
#
# COMPACT_ATOMS: atom_id res chain seq x y z
N MET A 1 24.51 20.77 -2.37
CA MET A 1 23.32 20.75 -1.49
C MET A 1 22.06 20.90 -2.31
N SER A 2 20.90 20.46 -1.83
CA SER A 2 19.61 20.72 -2.49
C SER A 2 19.20 22.19 -2.41
N ALA A 3 18.31 22.62 -3.29
CA ALA A 3 17.74 23.97 -3.27
C ALA A 3 16.95 24.24 -1.98
N THR A 4 16.20 23.25 -1.49
CA THR A 4 15.48 23.33 -0.21
C THR A 4 16.44 23.59 0.97
N ILE A 5 17.56 22.87 1.02
CA ILE A 5 18.58 23.06 2.06
C ILE A 5 19.29 24.40 1.91
N ALA A 6 19.59 24.82 0.68
CA ALA A 6 20.16 26.14 0.42
C ALA A 6 19.25 27.26 0.95
N GLN A 7 17.94 27.18 0.68
CA GLN A 7 16.97 28.13 1.22
C GLN A 7 16.90 28.08 2.75
N LYS A 8 16.98 26.89 3.36
CA LYS A 8 16.95 26.73 4.82
C LYS A 8 18.13 27.42 5.50
N TYR A 9 19.35 27.23 4.98
CA TYR A 9 20.58 27.77 5.62
C TYR A 9 20.91 29.20 5.22
N PHE A 10 20.58 29.61 4.00
CA PHE A 10 20.99 30.92 3.45
C PHE A 10 19.81 31.88 3.22
N GLY A 11 18.56 31.41 3.27
CA GLY A 11 17.39 32.21 2.91
C GLY A 11 17.54 32.75 1.49
N ASP A 12 17.49 34.08 1.35
CA ASP A 12 17.68 34.76 0.07
C ASP A 12 19.15 35.08 -0.26
N GLN A 13 20.10 34.70 0.60
CA GLN A 13 21.53 34.93 0.35
C GLN A 13 22.10 33.92 -0.66
N PRO A 14 23.07 34.32 -1.49
CA PRO A 14 23.69 33.41 -2.45
C PRO A 14 24.48 32.31 -1.72
N PRO A 15 24.12 31.03 -1.88
CA PRO A 15 24.76 29.92 -1.15
C PRO A 15 26.10 29.50 -1.76
N LEU A 16 26.36 29.82 -3.03
CA LEU A 16 27.59 29.40 -3.73
C LEU A 16 28.83 30.11 -3.18
N GLY A 17 29.89 29.34 -2.92
CA GLY A 17 31.13 29.82 -2.31
C GLY A 17 31.04 30.07 -0.81
N ALA A 18 29.88 29.85 -0.19
CA ALA A 18 29.74 29.94 1.25
C ALA A 18 30.48 28.79 1.93
N LEU A 19 30.99 29.05 3.14
CA LEU A 19 31.66 28.06 3.97
C LEU A 19 30.67 27.53 5.02
N LEU A 20 30.55 26.21 5.09
CA LEU A 20 29.77 25.49 6.09
C LEU A 20 30.71 24.68 6.97
N GLU A 21 30.62 24.88 8.28
CA GLU A 21 31.31 24.02 9.23
C GLU A 21 30.54 22.71 9.38
N VAL A 22 31.19 21.59 9.06
CA VAL A 22 30.69 20.24 9.31
C VAL A 22 31.43 19.67 10.50
N GLU A 23 30.70 19.42 11.57
CA GLU A 23 31.29 18.96 12.82
C GLU A 23 32.07 17.64 12.63
N GLY A 24 33.29 17.60 13.16
CA GLY A 24 34.17 16.45 13.03
C GLY A 24 34.79 16.24 11.65
N LYS A 25 34.47 17.08 10.66
CA LYS A 25 34.95 16.98 9.27
C LYS A 25 35.55 18.29 8.73
N GLY A 26 35.39 19.41 9.43
CA GLY A 26 36.01 20.69 9.12
C GLY A 26 35.10 21.60 8.29
N VAL A 27 35.68 22.63 7.68
CA VAL A 27 34.93 23.63 6.92
C VAL A 27 34.85 23.20 5.44
N LEU A 28 33.64 23.08 4.92
CA LEU A 28 33.34 22.73 3.53
C LEU A 28 32.84 23.94 2.76
N GLU A 29 33.23 24.07 1.50
CA GLU A 29 32.72 25.10 0.59
C GLU A 29 31.53 24.57 -0.22
N VAL A 30 30.50 25.40 -0.36
CA VAL A 30 29.35 25.13 -1.23
C VAL A 30 29.71 25.38 -2.69
N THR A 31 30.04 24.33 -3.42
CA THR A 31 30.42 24.41 -4.84
C THR A 31 29.24 24.27 -5.81
N GLY A 32 28.08 23.82 -5.31
CA GLY A 32 26.92 23.57 -6.15
C GLY A 32 25.61 23.46 -5.37
N VAL A 33 24.56 24.04 -5.97
CA VAL A 33 23.16 23.87 -5.55
C VAL A 33 22.44 23.03 -6.59
N LEU A 34 21.89 21.90 -6.15
CA LEU A 34 21.07 21.02 -6.97
C LEU A 34 19.65 21.57 -6.99
N ALA A 35 19.15 21.88 -8.19
CA ALA A 35 17.75 22.27 -8.36
C ALA A 35 16.83 21.12 -7.94
N GLU A 36 15.65 21.45 -7.41
CA GLU A 36 14.63 20.43 -7.12
C GLU A 36 14.31 19.65 -8.42
N PRO A 37 14.27 18.32 -8.36
CA PRO A 37 14.06 17.52 -9.56
C PRO A 37 12.65 17.77 -10.12
N MET A 38 12.56 17.98 -11.43
CA MET A 38 11.29 18.22 -12.12
C MET A 38 10.36 16.99 -12.15
N ALA A 39 10.88 15.81 -11.80
CA ALA A 39 10.16 14.55 -11.73
C ALA A 39 10.58 13.78 -10.47
N PRO A 40 9.72 12.87 -9.96
CA PRO A 40 10.10 11.98 -8.85
C PRO A 40 11.42 11.27 -9.15
N SER A 41 12.34 11.30 -8.19
CA SER A 41 13.67 10.70 -8.26
C SER A 41 13.83 9.70 -7.11
N HIS A 42 14.55 8.61 -7.36
CA HIS A 42 15.00 7.72 -6.28
C HIS A 42 16.12 8.36 -5.44
N LEU A 43 16.80 9.37 -6.00
CA LEU A 43 17.79 10.18 -5.28
C LEU A 43 17.09 11.35 -4.58
N SER A 44 16.81 11.21 -3.29
CA SER A 44 16.46 12.32 -2.40
C SER A 44 17.68 12.67 -1.54
N LEU A 45 18.40 13.74 -1.92
CA LEU A 45 19.68 14.10 -1.33
C LEU A 45 19.64 15.53 -0.79
N ASP A 46 20.00 15.71 0.46
CA ASP A 46 20.17 17.03 1.07
C ASP A 46 21.56 17.61 0.78
N PHE A 47 22.59 16.78 0.95
CA PHE A 47 23.99 17.12 0.69
C PHE A 47 24.65 16.04 -0.16
N LEU A 48 25.53 16.49 -1.06
CA LEU A 48 26.50 15.65 -1.74
C LEU A 48 27.86 16.23 -1.39
N VAL A 49 28.71 15.40 -0.78
CA VAL A 49 30.03 15.82 -0.32
C VAL A 49 31.08 14.96 -1.01
N HIS A 50 32.14 15.61 -1.48
CA HIS A 50 33.26 14.91 -2.10
C HIS A 50 33.98 14.05 -1.05
N ASN A 51 34.14 12.74 -1.28
CA ASN A 51 34.75 11.80 -0.34
C ASN A 51 36.13 12.24 0.16
N GLY A 52 36.94 12.86 -0.71
CA GLY A 52 38.25 13.38 -0.32
C GLY A 52 38.21 14.53 0.67
N ALA A 53 37.16 15.35 0.65
CA ALA A 53 36.97 16.43 1.64
C ALA A 53 36.56 15.88 3.01
N MET A 54 36.02 14.65 3.06
CA MET A 54 35.58 13.98 4.27
C MET A 54 36.61 12.99 4.85
N GLY A 55 37.79 12.89 4.20
CA GLY A 55 38.86 11.97 4.58
C GLY A 55 38.61 10.49 4.21
N TYR A 56 37.63 10.19 3.38
CA TYR A 56 37.26 8.80 3.02
C TYR A 56 38.11 8.20 1.88
N THR A 57 38.83 9.01 1.10
CA THR A 57 39.62 8.53 -0.05
C THR A 57 40.79 7.62 0.31
N SER A 58 41.42 7.80 1.48
CA SER A 58 42.47 6.87 1.92
C SER A 58 41.87 5.56 2.41
N ARG A 59 40.76 5.64 3.16
CA ARG A 59 40.12 4.51 3.84
C ARG A 59 39.56 3.46 2.88
N LEU A 60 38.88 3.91 1.82
CA LEU A 60 38.35 3.04 0.74
C LEU A 60 39.40 2.26 -0.04
N LEU A 61 40.67 2.71 -0.04
CA LEU A 61 41.77 2.09 -0.78
C LEU A 61 42.71 1.28 0.12
N THR A 62 42.56 1.37 1.44
CA THR A 62 43.48 0.76 2.41
C THR A 62 42.82 -0.12 3.47
N ASP A 63 41.52 0.05 3.77
CA ASP A 63 40.80 -0.82 4.71
C ASP A 63 40.14 -2.00 3.96
N GLU A 64 40.20 -3.18 4.58
CA GLU A 64 39.41 -4.37 4.21
C GLU A 64 37.91 -4.18 4.52
N GLU A 65 37.54 -3.07 5.16
CA GLU A 65 36.15 -2.68 5.42
C GLU A 65 35.49 -2.15 4.14
N THR A 66 34.61 -2.97 3.56
CA THR A 66 33.76 -2.57 2.44
C THR A 66 32.67 -1.64 2.96
N HIS A 67 32.93 -0.33 3.00
CA HIS A 67 31.87 0.63 3.32
C HIS A 67 30.76 0.54 2.24
N ALA A 68 29.53 0.32 2.69
CA ALA A 68 28.36 0.17 1.83
C ALA A 68 27.94 1.53 1.24
N PHE A 69 28.51 1.91 0.11
CA PHE A 69 28.04 3.01 -0.72
C PHE A 69 27.12 2.50 -1.83
N SER A 70 26.09 3.27 -2.18
CA SER A 70 25.35 3.02 -3.42
C SER A 70 26.23 3.40 -4.62
N TYR A 71 26.62 2.42 -5.44
CA TYR A 71 27.44 2.64 -6.63
C TYR A 71 26.58 2.80 -7.88
N TYR A 72 26.77 3.90 -8.60
CA TYR A 72 26.11 4.15 -9.88
C TYR A 72 27.12 4.03 -11.03
N LEU A 73 26.90 3.06 -11.91
CA LEU A 73 27.78 2.78 -13.03
C LEU A 73 27.07 3.08 -14.35
N LYS A 74 27.71 3.86 -15.22
CA LYS A 74 27.29 4.05 -16.61
C LYS A 74 28.18 3.21 -17.51
N VAL A 75 27.63 2.11 -18.01
CA VAL A 75 28.36 1.10 -18.80
C VAL A 75 27.69 0.96 -20.18
N PRO A 76 28.45 0.80 -21.28
CA PRO A 76 27.89 0.41 -22.57
C PRO A 76 27.28 -1.00 -22.51
N ASP A 77 26.17 -1.23 -23.21
CA ASP A 77 25.45 -2.52 -23.18
C ASP A 77 26.35 -3.72 -23.52
N GLU A 78 27.28 -3.55 -24.46
CA GLU A 78 28.24 -4.58 -24.89
C GLU A 78 29.20 -5.01 -23.77
N SER A 79 29.42 -4.16 -22.77
CA SER A 79 30.33 -4.41 -21.65
C SER A 79 29.64 -4.97 -20.42
N LEU A 80 28.30 -5.06 -20.39
CA LEU A 80 27.54 -5.60 -19.25
C LEU A 80 27.98 -7.01 -18.83
N PRO A 81 28.22 -7.97 -19.75
CA PRO A 81 28.66 -9.31 -19.36
C PRO A 81 30.04 -9.30 -18.68
N LEU A 82 30.95 -8.46 -19.17
CA LEU A 82 32.29 -8.32 -18.61
C LEU A 82 32.24 -7.69 -17.20
N VAL A 83 31.43 -6.65 -17.02
CA VAL A 83 31.27 -6.01 -15.70
C VAL A 83 30.62 -6.97 -14.71
N ALA A 84 29.57 -7.70 -15.11
CA ALA A 84 28.95 -8.72 -14.26
C ALA A 84 29.95 -9.80 -13.83
N GLN A 85 30.76 -10.31 -14.77
CA GLN A 85 31.81 -11.29 -14.47
C GLN A 85 32.88 -10.72 -13.52
N THR A 86 33.22 -9.43 -13.67
CA THR A 86 34.20 -8.76 -12.80
C THR A 86 33.66 -8.62 -11.39
N LEU A 87 32.39 -8.24 -11.22
CA LEU A 87 31.74 -8.13 -9.92
C LEU A 87 31.64 -9.50 -9.21
N GLU A 88 31.34 -10.56 -9.95
CA GLU A 88 31.34 -11.93 -9.43
C GLU A 88 32.75 -12.37 -8.99
N ALA A 89 33.78 -12.03 -9.78
CA ALA A 89 35.16 -12.32 -9.43
C ALA A 89 35.58 -11.60 -8.13
N VAL A 90 35.25 -10.31 -8.00
CA VAL A 90 35.54 -9.51 -6.79
C VAL A 90 34.81 -10.05 -5.56
N SER A 91 33.53 -10.41 -5.72
CA SER A 91 32.74 -11.06 -4.66
C SER A 91 33.42 -12.33 -4.15
N ASN A 92 33.83 -13.21 -5.07
CA ASN A 92 34.46 -14.49 -4.71
C ASN A 92 35.90 -14.34 -4.18
N SER A 93 36.65 -13.34 -4.65
CA SER A 93 38.07 -13.19 -4.29
C SER A 93 38.31 -12.30 -3.09
N HIS A 94 37.38 -11.44 -2.67
CA HIS A 94 37.60 -10.50 -1.57
C HIS A 94 36.52 -10.54 -0.49
N LEU A 95 35.27 -10.87 -0.83
CA LEU A 95 34.16 -10.78 0.12
C LEU A 95 33.77 -12.13 0.74
N ASN A 96 34.01 -13.23 0.03
CA ASN A 96 33.58 -14.57 0.45
C ASN A 96 34.71 -15.45 1.04
N GLN A 97 35.87 -14.85 1.40
CA GLN A 97 37.02 -15.62 1.87
C GLN A 97 36.93 -16.02 3.36
N GLU A 98 36.17 -15.28 4.17
CA GLU A 98 36.02 -15.55 5.60
C GLU A 98 34.53 -15.65 5.97
N GLY A 99 34.13 -16.80 6.53
CA GLY A 99 32.87 -16.93 7.25
C GLY A 99 31.59 -17.02 6.40
N GLY A 100 31.35 -18.14 5.72
CA GLY A 100 30.02 -18.72 5.41
C GLY A 100 28.98 -17.93 4.59
N ALA A 101 29.01 -16.61 4.57
CA ALA A 101 28.09 -15.73 3.89
C ALA A 101 28.62 -15.39 2.50
N ARG A 102 27.77 -15.57 1.48
CA ARG A 102 28.08 -15.18 0.11
C ARG A 102 27.57 -13.77 -0.13
N VAL A 103 28.44 -12.77 -0.10
CA VAL A 103 28.12 -11.41 -0.53
C VAL A 103 28.21 -11.36 -2.05
N SER A 104 27.07 -11.37 -2.75
CA SER A 104 27.04 -11.24 -4.21
C SER A 104 26.90 -9.77 -4.63
N LEU A 105 27.78 -9.34 -5.53
CA LEU A 105 27.65 -8.04 -6.19
C LEU A 105 26.91 -8.25 -7.51
N SER A 106 25.74 -7.61 -7.67
CA SER A 106 24.93 -7.70 -8.90
C SER A 106 24.66 -6.33 -9.50
N LEU A 107 24.52 -6.29 -10.83
CA LEU A 107 24.06 -5.09 -11.54
C LEU A 107 22.54 -5.03 -11.52
N GLN A 108 22.00 -3.90 -11.09
CA GLN A 108 20.58 -3.59 -11.19
C GLN A 108 20.37 -2.41 -12.18
N PRO A 109 19.50 -2.56 -13.19
CA PRO A 109 19.14 -1.44 -14.05
C PRO A 109 18.53 -0.28 -13.26
N LEU A 110 18.93 0.96 -13.57
CA LEU A 110 18.41 2.15 -12.88
C LEU A 110 16.88 2.29 -12.95
N THR A 111 16.27 1.74 -14.01
CA THR A 111 14.81 1.73 -14.22
C THR A 111 14.08 0.75 -13.31
N GLU A 112 14.77 -0.22 -12.72
CA GLU A 112 14.20 -1.27 -11.88
C GLU A 112 14.34 -0.97 -10.39
N VAL A 113 15.23 -0.05 -10.00
CA VAL A 113 15.51 0.32 -8.60
C VAL A 113 14.21 0.52 -7.79
N TYR A 114 13.23 1.26 -8.30
CA TYR A 114 11.99 1.54 -7.55
C TYR A 114 11.14 0.29 -7.24
N PHE A 115 11.18 -0.74 -8.07
CA PHE A 115 10.40 -1.98 -7.91
C PHE A 115 11.26 -3.21 -7.57
N GLY A 116 12.57 -3.02 -7.44
CA GLY A 116 13.50 -4.10 -7.14
C GLY A 116 13.47 -4.52 -5.69
N GLU A 117 14.29 -5.52 -5.38
CA GLU A 117 14.55 -5.89 -4.00
C GLU A 117 15.38 -4.78 -3.34
N PRO A 118 14.99 -4.33 -2.14
CA PRO A 118 15.75 -3.33 -1.41
C PRO A 118 17.13 -3.88 -1.08
N LEU A 119 18.17 -3.09 -1.31
CA LEU A 119 19.54 -3.43 -0.96
C LEU A 119 19.85 -3.03 0.51
N VAL A 120 20.90 -3.62 1.06
CA VAL A 120 21.44 -3.19 2.36
C VAL A 120 22.01 -1.77 2.19
N PHE A 121 21.52 -0.81 2.97
CA PHE A 121 21.77 0.64 2.83
C PHE A 121 21.23 1.28 1.54
N ASP A 122 20.07 0.83 1.06
CA ASP A 122 19.45 1.42 -0.12
C ASP A 122 18.92 2.85 0.12
N LEU A 123 19.36 3.79 -0.71
CA LEU A 123 18.86 5.16 -0.71
C LEU A 123 17.50 5.30 -1.42
N ALA A 124 17.11 4.30 -2.21
CA ALA A 124 15.89 4.35 -2.99
C ALA A 124 14.65 4.00 -2.16
N ARG A 125 13.56 4.73 -2.43
CA ARG A 125 12.23 4.35 -1.97
C ARG A 125 11.75 3.19 -2.85
N HIS A 126 11.43 2.07 -2.22
CA HIS A 126 10.87 0.92 -2.90
C HIS A 126 9.34 0.92 -2.84
N ASN A 127 8.72 0.38 -3.87
CA ASN A 127 7.32 0.02 -3.85
C ASN A 127 7.11 -1.27 -4.63
N ARG A 128 5.99 -1.94 -4.41
CA ARG A 128 5.74 -3.24 -5.04
C ARG A 128 5.03 -3.06 -6.37
N TRP A 129 5.51 -3.77 -7.39
CA TRP A 129 4.86 -3.84 -8.70
C TRP A 129 3.43 -4.38 -8.61
N SER A 130 3.16 -5.29 -7.66
CA SER A 130 1.84 -5.88 -7.41
C SER A 130 0.78 -4.83 -7.06
N LEU A 131 1.15 -3.73 -6.38
CA LEU A 131 0.24 -2.62 -6.08
C LEU A 131 -0.21 -1.92 -7.37
N ILE A 132 0.73 -1.63 -8.28
CA ILE A 132 0.42 -0.99 -9.56
C ILE A 132 -0.44 -1.91 -10.42
N GLN A 133 -0.10 -3.20 -10.49
CA GLN A 133 -0.92 -4.18 -11.18
C GLN A 133 -2.34 -4.21 -10.62
N THR A 134 -2.50 -4.18 -9.30
CA THR A 134 -3.81 -4.14 -8.63
C THR A 134 -4.59 -2.88 -9.02
N LEU A 135 -3.96 -1.70 -8.98
CA LEU A 135 -4.60 -0.43 -9.37
C LEU A 135 -5.01 -0.40 -10.85
N VAL A 136 -4.15 -0.90 -11.74
CA VAL A 136 -4.44 -1.01 -13.18
C VAL A 136 -5.60 -1.97 -13.43
N VAL A 137 -5.61 -3.13 -12.78
CA VAL A 137 -6.69 -4.12 -12.89
C VAL A 137 -8.01 -3.53 -12.39
N ILE A 138 -8.02 -2.85 -11.23
CA ILE A 138 -9.21 -2.17 -10.70
C ILE A 138 -9.69 -1.09 -11.67
N GLY A 139 -8.79 -0.27 -12.22
CA GLY A 139 -9.12 0.78 -13.19
C GLY A 139 -9.74 0.22 -14.47
N LEU A 140 -9.18 -0.87 -15.01
CA LEU A 140 -9.72 -1.56 -16.20
C LEU A 140 -11.08 -2.17 -15.92
N ILE A 141 -11.25 -2.81 -14.76
CA ILE A 141 -12.53 -3.38 -14.32
C ILE A 141 -13.60 -2.30 -14.21
N LEU A 142 -13.28 -1.16 -13.59
CA LEU A 142 -14.18 -0.01 -13.46
C LEU A 142 -14.60 0.53 -14.84
N LEU A 143 -13.64 0.73 -15.74
CA LEU A 143 -13.91 1.19 -17.10
C LEU A 143 -14.82 0.21 -17.85
N LEU A 144 -14.59 -1.09 -17.67
CA LEU A 144 -15.42 -2.13 -18.27
C LEU A 144 -16.84 -2.14 -17.68
N VAL A 145 -17.00 -2.00 -16.36
CA VAL A 145 -18.33 -1.86 -15.71
C VAL A 145 -19.08 -0.63 -16.22
N VAL A 146 -18.40 0.53 -16.35
CA VAL A 146 -18.99 1.75 -16.92
C VAL A 146 -19.42 1.52 -18.37
N SER A 147 -18.60 0.83 -19.16
CA SER A 147 -18.89 0.53 -20.56
C SER A 147 -20.08 -0.42 -20.71
N VAL A 148 -20.17 -1.44 -19.86
CA VAL A 148 -21.32 -2.35 -19.77
C VAL A 148 -22.58 -1.59 -19.39
N ASN A 149 -22.50 -0.67 -18.44
CA ASN A 149 -23.63 0.17 -18.04
C ASN A 149 -24.09 1.08 -19.19
N LEU A 150 -23.15 1.68 -19.94
CA LEU A 150 -23.45 2.46 -21.14
C LEU A 150 -24.19 1.61 -22.19
N VAL A 151 -23.75 0.36 -22.42
CA VAL A 151 -24.45 -0.56 -23.32
C VAL A 151 -25.86 -0.84 -22.83
N ASN A 152 -26.03 -1.16 -21.54
CA ASN A 152 -27.35 -1.42 -20.97
C ASN A 152 -28.30 -0.22 -21.14
N LEU A 153 -27.81 1.00 -20.86
CA LEU A 153 -28.55 2.25 -21.09
C LEU A 153 -28.86 2.49 -22.57
N THR A 154 -27.97 2.11 -23.47
CA THR A 154 -28.18 2.33 -24.90
C THR A 154 -29.18 1.33 -25.48
N ILE A 155 -29.13 0.06 -25.03
CA ILE A 155 -30.15 -0.95 -25.33
C ILE A 155 -31.52 -0.52 -24.78
N ALA A 156 -31.56 0.15 -23.63
CA ALA A 156 -32.80 0.74 -23.08
C ALA A 156 -33.44 1.77 -24.00
N LYS A 157 -32.63 2.70 -24.52
CA LYS A 157 -33.08 3.78 -25.42
C LYS A 157 -33.51 3.25 -26.78
N LEU A 158 -32.91 2.14 -27.20
CA LEU A 158 -33.18 1.41 -28.43
C LEU A 158 -34.67 1.09 -28.60
N SER A 159 -35.34 0.58 -27.55
CA SER A 159 -36.77 0.26 -27.58
C SER A 159 -37.66 1.47 -27.93
N LYS A 160 -37.25 2.69 -27.57
CA LYS A 160 -37.97 3.93 -27.91
C LYS A 160 -37.75 4.36 -29.36
N ARG A 161 -36.65 3.92 -29.99
CA ARG A 161 -36.23 4.31 -31.35
C ARG A 161 -36.53 3.25 -32.41
N VAL A 162 -37.06 2.09 -32.03
CA VAL A 162 -37.41 0.98 -32.94
C VAL A 162 -38.29 1.43 -34.12
N LYS A 163 -39.30 2.28 -33.88
CA LYS A 163 -40.17 2.80 -34.95
C LYS A 163 -39.40 3.65 -35.96
N GLN A 164 -38.52 4.53 -35.49
CA GLN A 164 -37.69 5.39 -36.33
C GLN A 164 -36.74 4.56 -37.21
N ILE A 165 -36.14 3.51 -36.64
CA ILE A 165 -35.23 2.60 -37.34
C ILE A 165 -35.99 1.78 -38.39
N GLY A 166 -37.20 1.32 -38.07
CA GLY A 166 -38.07 0.61 -39.02
C GLY A 166 -38.41 1.48 -40.24
N VAL A 167 -38.76 2.75 -40.01
CA VAL A 167 -39.02 3.72 -41.10
C VAL A 167 -37.76 3.96 -41.93
N LYS A 168 -36.59 4.17 -41.31
CA LYS A 168 -35.31 4.36 -42.03
C LYS A 168 -34.94 3.16 -42.90
N LYS A 169 -35.15 1.91 -42.41
CA LYS A 169 -34.90 0.69 -43.21
C LYS A 169 -35.82 0.59 -44.43
N ILE A 170 -37.10 0.98 -44.29
CA ILE A 170 -38.06 1.00 -45.42
C ILE A 170 -37.67 2.08 -46.45
N LEU A 171 -37.18 3.23 -45.98
CA LEU A 171 -36.66 4.30 -46.83
C LEU A 171 -35.29 3.99 -47.46
N GLY A 172 -34.79 2.74 -47.38
CA GLY A 172 -33.57 2.30 -48.06
C GLY A 172 -32.28 2.50 -47.27
N SER A 173 -32.32 2.85 -45.99
CA SER A 173 -31.09 2.95 -45.18
C SER A 173 -30.42 1.58 -45.04
N THR A 174 -29.16 1.50 -45.46
CA THR A 174 -28.36 0.27 -45.30
C THR A 174 -28.01 0.02 -43.84
N GLN A 175 -27.74 -1.24 -43.49
CA GLN A 175 -27.33 -1.62 -42.14
C GLN A 175 -26.08 -0.86 -41.66
N ARG A 176 -25.12 -0.61 -42.57
CA ARG A 176 -23.91 0.17 -42.25
C ARG A 176 -24.22 1.63 -41.92
N MET A 177 -25.17 2.25 -42.61
CA MET A 177 -25.58 3.64 -42.31
C MET A 177 -26.23 3.74 -40.93
N LEU A 178 -27.09 2.78 -40.57
CA LEU A 178 -27.74 2.75 -39.26
C LEU A 178 -26.75 2.52 -38.11
N ILE A 179 -25.76 1.64 -38.31
CA ILE A 179 -24.70 1.41 -37.34
C ILE A 179 -23.83 2.67 -37.19
N ARG A 180 -23.48 3.34 -38.30
CA ARG A 180 -22.69 4.57 -38.28
C ARG A 180 -23.40 5.70 -37.53
N ASP A 181 -24.65 5.99 -37.88
CA ASP A 181 -25.46 7.04 -37.22
C ASP A 181 -25.50 6.83 -35.70
N TRP A 182 -25.74 5.59 -35.27
CA TRP A 182 -25.81 5.25 -33.86
C TRP A 182 -24.44 5.30 -33.19
N ALA A 183 -23.40 4.74 -33.82
CA ALA A 183 -22.05 4.77 -33.29
C ALA A 183 -21.57 6.22 -33.10
N THR A 184 -21.82 7.11 -34.06
CA THR A 184 -21.45 8.54 -33.97
C THR A 184 -22.10 9.20 -32.75
N GLU A 185 -23.39 8.95 -32.48
CA GLU A 185 -24.05 9.50 -31.29
C GLU A 185 -23.41 9.01 -29.99
N VAL A 186 -23.10 7.70 -29.89
CA VAL A 186 -22.47 7.15 -28.69
C VAL A 186 -21.03 7.63 -28.54
N TYR A 187 -20.25 7.71 -29.61
CA TYR A 187 -18.88 8.24 -29.57
C TYR A 187 -18.83 9.70 -29.13
N VAL A 188 -19.74 10.55 -29.62
CA VAL A 188 -19.84 11.95 -29.17
C VAL A 188 -20.18 12.01 -27.67
N MET A 189 -21.10 11.16 -27.21
CA MET A 189 -21.46 11.07 -25.78
C MET A 189 -20.29 10.63 -24.92
N VAL A 190 -19.53 9.60 -25.35
CA VAL A 190 -18.33 9.14 -24.65
C VAL A 190 -17.26 10.22 -24.64
N LEU A 191 -16.99 10.88 -25.76
CA LEU A 191 -16.00 11.96 -25.82
C LEU A 191 -16.33 13.09 -24.84
N MET A 192 -17.60 13.54 -24.82
CA MET A 192 -18.06 14.55 -23.87
C MET A 192 -17.94 14.08 -22.42
N ALA A 193 -18.32 12.83 -22.14
CA ALA A 193 -18.19 12.24 -20.81
C ALA A 193 -16.72 12.12 -20.37
N THR A 194 -15.82 11.76 -21.27
CA THR A 194 -14.37 11.69 -21.01
C THR A 194 -13.79 13.08 -20.74
N LEU A 195 -14.17 14.10 -21.51
CA LEU A 195 -13.71 15.48 -21.28
C LEU A 195 -14.23 16.02 -19.93
N LEU A 196 -15.50 15.79 -19.61
CA LEU A 196 -16.08 16.18 -18.32
C LEU A 196 -15.47 15.39 -17.16
N GLY A 197 -15.22 14.09 -17.35
CA GLY A 197 -14.61 13.22 -16.35
C GLY A 197 -13.16 13.61 -16.08
N PHE A 198 -12.38 13.91 -17.12
CA PHE A 198 -11.02 14.41 -16.97
C PHE A 198 -10.98 15.79 -16.30
N GLY A 199 -11.83 16.72 -16.74
CA GLY A 199 -11.95 18.04 -16.11
C GLY A 199 -12.37 17.95 -14.63
N GLY A 200 -13.35 17.09 -14.32
CA GLY A 200 -13.77 16.82 -12.94
C GLY A 200 -12.66 16.16 -12.11
N GLY A 201 -11.94 15.19 -12.69
CA GLY A 201 -10.79 14.56 -12.06
C GLY A 201 -9.67 15.56 -11.74
N TYR A 202 -9.36 16.46 -12.67
CA TYR A 202 -8.39 17.54 -12.46
C TYR A 202 -8.81 18.49 -11.34
N LEU A 203 -10.09 18.86 -11.26
CA LEU A 203 -10.63 19.69 -10.18
C LEU A 203 -10.65 18.99 -8.81
N LEU A 204 -10.86 17.68 -8.80
CA LEU A 204 -10.86 16.86 -7.58
C LEU A 204 -9.45 16.43 -7.15
N LEU A 205 -8.45 16.57 -8.02
CA LEU A 205 -7.08 16.16 -7.77
C LEU A 205 -6.49 16.78 -6.48
N PRO A 206 -6.69 18.07 -6.16
CA PRO A 206 -6.18 18.63 -4.91
C PRO A 206 -6.76 17.95 -3.66
N PHE A 207 -8.02 17.49 -3.71
CA PHE A 207 -8.62 16.75 -2.61
C PHE A 207 -8.01 15.35 -2.50
N LEU A 208 -7.79 14.68 -3.63
CA LEU A 208 -7.09 13.40 -3.67
C LEU A 208 -5.67 13.53 -3.10
N LEU A 209 -4.94 14.59 -3.45
CA LEU A 209 -3.57 14.84 -2.98
C LEU A 209 -3.48 15.16 -1.48
N LYS A 210 -4.57 15.63 -0.85
CA LYS A 210 -4.63 15.75 0.62
C LYS A 210 -4.69 14.39 1.32
N VAL A 211 -5.39 13.43 0.72
CA VAL A 211 -5.55 12.07 1.27
C VAL A 211 -4.37 11.18 0.86
N TYR A 212 -3.83 11.40 -0.33
CA TYR A 212 -2.75 10.65 -0.93
C TYR A 212 -1.69 11.64 -1.44
N PRO A 213 -0.83 12.19 -0.56
CA PRO A 213 0.19 13.15 -0.98
C PRO A 213 1.25 12.43 -1.81
N ILE A 214 1.09 12.53 -3.13
CA ILE A 214 2.03 12.08 -4.15
C ILE A 214 2.38 13.21 -5.10
N ASN A 215 3.63 13.22 -5.53
CA ASN A 215 4.07 14.10 -6.60
C ASN A 215 3.69 13.48 -7.94
N LEU A 216 2.51 13.82 -8.44
CA LEU A 216 2.09 13.44 -9.79
C LEU A 216 2.77 14.34 -10.80
N ALA A 217 3.88 13.86 -11.37
CA ALA A 217 4.38 14.41 -12.62
C ALA A 217 3.48 13.88 -13.75
N PHE A 218 2.78 14.79 -14.42
CA PHE A 218 2.05 14.40 -15.62
C PHE A 218 3.07 14.09 -16.72
N PRO A 219 3.06 12.89 -17.31
CA PRO A 219 3.89 12.61 -18.47
C PRO A 219 3.52 13.56 -19.62
N ASN A 220 4.39 13.65 -20.63
CA ASN A 220 4.20 14.47 -21.82
C ASN A 220 2.73 14.49 -22.28
N GLY A 221 2.19 15.68 -22.58
CA GLY A 221 0.76 15.90 -22.82
C GLY A 221 0.15 14.99 -23.90
N THR A 222 0.95 14.52 -24.85
CA THR A 222 0.55 13.55 -25.88
C THR A 222 0.29 12.16 -25.32
N THR A 223 1.17 11.62 -24.48
CA THR A 223 1.00 10.29 -23.86
C THR A 223 -0.21 10.30 -22.94
N MET A 224 -0.38 11.37 -22.16
CA MET A 224 -1.54 11.53 -21.29
C MET A 224 -2.84 11.64 -22.09
N ALA A 225 -2.86 12.41 -23.19
CA ALA A 225 -4.02 12.52 -24.05
C ALA A 225 -4.42 11.16 -24.68
N VAL A 226 -3.44 10.37 -25.13
CA VAL A 226 -3.70 9.02 -25.69
C VAL A 226 -4.25 8.08 -24.61
N ALA A 227 -3.70 8.09 -23.39
CA ALA A 227 -4.19 7.24 -22.31
C ALA A 227 -5.60 7.65 -21.83
N VAL A 228 -5.83 8.96 -21.64
CA VAL A 228 -7.08 9.49 -21.09
C VAL A 228 -8.21 9.49 -22.11
N VAL A 229 -7.92 9.79 -23.38
CA VAL A 229 -8.95 9.91 -24.43
C VAL A 229 -9.01 8.66 -25.29
N GLY A 230 -7.85 8.12 -25.68
CA GLY A 230 -7.76 6.96 -26.56
C GLY A 230 -8.26 5.68 -25.92
N LEU A 231 -7.88 5.38 -24.67
CA LEU A 231 -8.26 4.14 -24.00
C LEU A 231 -9.79 4.02 -23.78
N PRO A 232 -10.49 5.04 -23.23
CA PRO A 232 -11.94 4.95 -23.07
C PRO A 232 -12.67 4.87 -24.41
N LEU A 233 -12.24 5.62 -25.43
CA LEU A 233 -12.86 5.57 -26.77
C LEU A 233 -12.66 4.21 -27.44
N LEU A 234 -11.49 3.59 -27.29
CA LEU A 234 -11.19 2.27 -27.83
C LEU A 234 -12.05 1.19 -27.16
N ILE A 235 -12.08 1.18 -25.82
CA ILE A 235 -12.81 0.16 -25.06
C ILE A 235 -14.32 0.32 -25.25
N THR A 236 -14.85 1.54 -25.12
CA THR A 236 -16.27 1.78 -25.39
C THR A 236 -16.60 1.49 -26.85
N GLY A 237 -15.76 1.92 -27.79
CA GLY A 237 -15.93 1.67 -29.22
C GLY A 237 -16.08 0.19 -29.57
N LEU A 238 -15.23 -0.67 -29.00
CA LEU A 238 -15.32 -2.13 -29.14
C LEU A 238 -16.61 -2.68 -28.55
N ILE A 239 -16.98 -2.23 -27.36
CA ILE A 239 -18.16 -2.70 -26.62
C ILE A 239 -19.48 -2.23 -27.27
N ILE A 240 -19.46 -1.07 -27.93
CA ILE A 240 -20.57 -0.48 -28.69
C ILE A 240 -20.86 -1.27 -29.98
N LEU A 241 -19.89 -1.98 -30.56
CA LEU A 241 -20.18 -2.86 -31.72
C LEU A 241 -21.18 -3.97 -31.38
N LEU A 242 -21.28 -4.39 -30.11
CA LEU A 242 -22.17 -5.47 -29.67
C LEU A 242 -23.66 -5.14 -29.89
N PRO A 243 -24.22 -3.99 -29.42
CA PRO A 243 -25.55 -3.57 -29.83
C PRO A 243 -25.70 -3.41 -31.34
N GLY A 244 -24.69 -2.90 -32.05
CA GLY A 244 -24.70 -2.75 -33.52
C GLY A 244 -25.00 -4.04 -34.28
N ILE A 245 -24.51 -5.17 -33.78
CA ILE A 245 -24.80 -6.52 -34.29
C ILE A 245 -26.23 -6.94 -33.90
N VAL A 246 -26.74 -6.54 -32.73
CA VAL A 246 -28.16 -6.73 -32.37
C VAL A 246 -29.09 -5.93 -33.30
N PHE A 247 -28.76 -4.66 -33.61
CA PHE A 247 -29.49 -3.79 -34.56
C PHE A 247 -29.62 -4.43 -35.95
N SER A 248 -28.55 -5.08 -36.39
CA SER A 248 -28.43 -5.80 -37.64
C SER A 248 -29.45 -6.93 -37.79
N SER A 249 -29.70 -7.67 -36.71
CA SER A 249 -30.56 -8.85 -36.70
C SER A 249 -32.08 -8.57 -36.65
N LEU A 250 -32.50 -7.31 -36.45
CA LEU A 250 -33.91 -6.94 -36.34
C LEU A 250 -34.60 -6.89 -37.72
N SER A 251 -35.60 -7.75 -37.93
CA SER A 251 -36.43 -7.76 -39.14
C SER A 251 -37.38 -6.54 -39.18
N SER A 252 -37.48 -5.91 -40.36
CA SER A 252 -38.23 -4.66 -40.58
C SER A 252 -39.71 -4.75 -40.19
N PHE A 253 -40.30 -5.94 -40.26
CA PHE A 253 -41.73 -6.17 -40.00
C PHE A 253 -42.05 -6.34 -38.50
N ALA A 254 -41.14 -6.91 -37.70
CA ALA A 254 -41.31 -7.05 -36.25
C ALA A 254 -41.17 -5.70 -35.52
N ALA A 255 -40.28 -4.83 -36.01
CA ALA A 255 -40.07 -3.48 -35.51
C ALA A 255 -41.34 -2.60 -35.58
N LEU A 256 -42.12 -2.71 -36.66
CA LEU A 256 -43.36 -1.95 -36.87
C LEU A 256 -44.53 -2.41 -35.99
N LYS A 257 -44.59 -3.71 -35.65
CA LYS A 257 -45.59 -4.26 -34.72
C LYS A 257 -45.25 -4.00 -33.23
N GLY A 258 -44.14 -3.31 -32.93
CA GLY A 258 -43.70 -3.04 -31.55
C GLY A 258 -43.25 -4.29 -30.79
N LYS A 259 -43.24 -5.46 -31.43
CA LYS A 259 -42.68 -6.69 -30.89
C LYS A 259 -41.20 -6.70 -31.22
N LEU A 260 -40.38 -6.09 -30.38
CA LEU A 260 -38.94 -6.35 -30.40
C LEU A 260 -38.73 -7.87 -30.34
N GLY A 261 -37.63 -8.35 -30.93
CA GLY A 261 -37.05 -9.65 -30.57
C GLY A 261 -36.69 -9.64 -29.08
N THR A 262 -37.70 -9.83 -28.23
CA THR A 262 -37.67 -9.66 -26.78
C THR A 262 -36.76 -10.68 -26.11
N LEU A 263 -36.60 -11.87 -26.69
CA LEU A 263 -35.81 -12.95 -26.11
C LEU A 263 -34.30 -12.71 -26.17
N LYS A 264 -33.74 -12.37 -27.34
CA LYS A 264 -32.28 -12.16 -27.49
C LYS A 264 -31.79 -10.90 -26.76
N THR A 265 -32.59 -9.83 -26.77
CA THR A 265 -32.24 -8.55 -26.13
C THR A 265 -32.25 -8.68 -24.60
N ASN A 266 -33.24 -9.38 -24.04
CA ASN A 266 -33.31 -9.62 -22.59
C ASN A 266 -32.17 -10.52 -22.10
N ALA A 267 -31.78 -11.55 -22.88
CA ALA A 267 -30.67 -12.43 -22.51
C ALA A 267 -29.32 -11.69 -22.42
N ILE A 268 -29.03 -10.80 -23.37
CA ILE A 268 -27.82 -9.97 -23.36
C ILE A 268 -27.83 -9.03 -22.15
N GLN A 269 -28.96 -8.36 -21.88
CA GLN A 269 -29.09 -7.47 -20.73
C GLN A 269 -28.93 -8.20 -19.39
N HIS A 270 -29.51 -9.39 -19.24
CA HIS A 270 -29.36 -10.20 -18.02
C HIS A 270 -27.94 -10.72 -17.84
N SER A 271 -27.25 -11.09 -18.93
CA SER A 271 -25.84 -11.50 -18.88
C SER A 271 -24.92 -10.35 -18.46
N LEU A 272 -25.09 -9.18 -19.10
CA LEU A 272 -24.35 -7.96 -18.76
C LEU A 272 -24.62 -7.49 -17.33
N LEU A 273 -25.88 -7.57 -16.88
CA LEU A 273 -26.30 -7.31 -15.50
C LEU A 273 -25.64 -8.29 -14.52
N SER A 274 -25.58 -9.57 -14.87
CA SER A 274 -24.93 -10.58 -14.04
C SER A 274 -23.43 -10.29 -13.92
N PHE A 275 -22.77 -9.96 -15.03
CA PHE A 275 -21.35 -9.66 -15.06
C PHE A 275 -21.00 -8.47 -14.14
N GLN A 276 -21.72 -7.35 -14.22
CA GLN A 276 -21.44 -6.20 -13.34
C GLN A 276 -21.67 -6.52 -11.85
N LEU A 277 -22.63 -7.40 -11.54
CA LEU A 277 -22.90 -7.83 -10.18
C LEU A 277 -21.83 -8.79 -9.67
N VAL A 278 -21.31 -9.69 -10.53
CA VAL A 278 -20.15 -10.53 -10.20
C VAL A 278 -18.97 -9.64 -9.81
N VAL A 279 -18.65 -8.65 -10.64
CA VAL A 279 -17.54 -7.71 -10.39
C VAL A 279 -17.75 -6.94 -9.09
N ALA A 280 -18.93 -6.37 -8.87
CA ALA A 280 -19.24 -5.64 -7.64
C ALA A 280 -19.12 -6.55 -6.39
N SER A 281 -19.62 -7.78 -6.47
CA SER A 281 -19.50 -8.79 -5.42
C SER A 281 -18.04 -9.11 -5.10
N VAL A 282 -17.19 -9.30 -6.12
CA VAL A 282 -15.75 -9.56 -5.93
C VAL A 282 -15.07 -8.39 -5.21
N LEU A 283 -15.29 -7.15 -5.65
CA LEU A 283 -14.65 -5.98 -5.04
C LEU A 283 -15.13 -5.71 -3.61
N ILE A 284 -16.41 -5.94 -3.31
CA ILE A 284 -16.92 -5.82 -1.93
C ILE A 284 -16.21 -6.82 -1.02
N VAL A 285 -16.13 -8.09 -1.43
CA VAL A 285 -15.47 -9.12 -0.61
C VAL A 285 -13.98 -8.79 -0.43
N LEU A 286 -13.28 -8.43 -1.51
CA LEU A 286 -11.87 -8.02 -1.42
C LEU A 286 -11.68 -6.85 -0.45
N THR A 287 -12.58 -5.87 -0.46
CA THR A 287 -12.51 -4.71 0.44
C THR A 287 -12.73 -5.09 1.90
N LEU A 288 -13.66 -6.02 2.16
CA LEU A 288 -13.88 -6.55 3.51
C LEU A 288 -12.68 -7.35 4.00
N VAL A 289 -12.06 -8.16 3.13
CA VAL A 289 -10.82 -8.89 3.43
C VAL A 289 -9.69 -7.92 3.77
N ILE A 290 -9.50 -6.87 2.95
CA ILE A 290 -8.47 -5.85 3.19
C ILE A 290 -8.72 -5.15 4.53
N PHE A 291 -9.97 -4.77 4.81
CA PHE A 291 -10.31 -4.14 6.08
C PHE A 291 -10.00 -5.05 7.27
N GLN A 292 -10.45 -6.30 7.23
CA GLN A 292 -10.23 -7.24 8.32
C GLN A 292 -8.76 -7.63 8.47
N GLN A 293 -8.01 -7.69 7.37
CA GLN A 293 -6.55 -7.90 7.41
C GLN A 293 -5.85 -6.74 8.11
N PHE A 294 -6.23 -5.50 7.83
CA PHE A 294 -5.64 -4.34 8.50
C PHE A 294 -6.02 -4.26 9.97
N GLU A 295 -7.28 -4.53 10.30
CA GLU A 295 -7.73 -4.62 11.69
C GLU A 295 -7.00 -5.74 12.45
N TYR A 296 -6.74 -6.87 11.80
CA TYR A 296 -5.95 -7.96 12.38
C TYR A 296 -4.49 -7.55 12.64
N LEU A 297 -3.85 -6.84 11.71
CA LEU A 297 -2.47 -6.37 11.89
C LEU A 297 -2.37 -5.27 12.98
N GLN A 298 -3.34 -4.37 13.07
CA GLN A 298 -3.36 -3.29 14.07
C GLN A 298 -3.58 -3.78 15.50
N ASN A 299 -4.38 -4.84 15.67
CA ASN A 299 -4.66 -5.42 16.99
C ASN A 299 -3.72 -6.58 17.35
N LYS A 300 -2.72 -6.85 16.52
CA LYS A 300 -1.76 -7.90 16.80
C LYS A 300 -0.78 -7.42 17.86
N GLU A 301 -0.59 -8.23 18.90
CA GLU A 301 0.38 -7.95 19.95
C GLU A 301 1.77 -7.74 19.33
N ILE A 302 2.35 -6.56 19.58
CA ILE A 302 3.68 -6.17 19.07
C ILE A 302 4.77 -6.98 19.80
N GLY A 303 4.49 -7.46 21.01
CA GLY A 303 5.42 -8.25 21.83
C GLY A 303 6.38 -7.39 22.66
N LEU A 304 6.19 -6.07 22.66
CA LEU A 304 6.87 -5.08 23.49
C LEU A 304 5.85 -4.02 23.95
N ASP A 305 6.23 -3.21 24.93
CA ASP A 305 5.45 -2.06 25.40
C ASP A 305 5.98 -0.76 24.76
N GLU A 306 5.28 -0.26 23.75
CA GLU A 306 5.58 0.99 23.06
C GLU A 306 4.95 2.24 23.67
N GLU A 307 3.98 2.08 24.59
CA GLU A 307 3.18 3.19 25.08
C GLU A 307 4.04 4.16 25.88
N HIS A 308 3.96 5.45 25.59
CA HIS A 308 4.68 6.51 26.32
C HIS A 308 6.21 6.34 26.33
N VAL A 309 6.74 5.65 25.33
CA VAL A 309 8.19 5.53 25.12
C VAL A 309 8.66 6.63 24.17
N LEU A 310 9.49 7.52 24.70
CA LEU A 310 10.15 8.59 23.98
C LEU A 310 11.50 8.10 23.45
N VAL A 311 11.74 8.26 22.16
CA VAL A 311 13.01 7.90 21.51
C VAL A 311 13.66 9.17 20.97
N PHE A 312 14.92 9.40 21.36
CA PHE A 312 15.72 10.49 20.81
C PHE A 312 17.16 10.04 20.61
N ASN A 313 17.74 10.46 19.50
CA ASN A 313 18.98 9.91 19.01
C ASN A 313 20.16 10.85 19.31
N SER A 314 21.31 10.24 19.62
CA SER A 314 22.58 10.91 19.87
C SER A 314 23.61 10.66 18.75
N ASN A 315 23.28 10.98 17.49
CA ASN A 315 24.19 10.80 16.34
C ASN A 315 25.27 11.90 16.26
N ASN A 316 25.86 12.27 17.40
CA ASN A 316 26.96 13.21 17.45
C ASN A 316 27.95 12.90 18.58
N LYS A 317 29.19 13.34 18.39
CA LYS A 317 30.28 13.04 19.33
C LYS A 317 30.08 13.69 20.71
N HIS A 318 29.37 14.81 20.79
CA HIS A 318 29.11 15.49 22.06
C HIS A 318 28.14 14.71 22.92
N SER A 319 27.07 14.20 22.33
CA SER A 319 26.08 13.40 23.04
C SER A 319 26.64 12.03 23.44
N TRP A 320 27.46 11.37 22.61
CA TRP A 320 28.17 10.14 23.02
C TRP A 320 29.09 10.35 24.21
N LYS A 321 29.86 11.45 24.22
CA LYS A 321 30.78 11.76 25.33
C LYS A 321 30.04 12.04 26.65
N ASN A 322 28.84 12.60 26.56
CA ASN A 322 28.03 12.98 27.72
C ASN A 322 26.91 11.96 28.00
N LYS A 323 26.91 10.79 27.36
CA LYS A 323 25.77 9.86 27.39
C LYS A 323 25.37 9.43 28.80
N ASP A 324 26.36 9.10 29.63
CA ASP A 324 26.14 8.68 31.01
C ASP A 324 25.54 9.80 31.87
N PHE A 325 26.00 11.05 31.69
CA PHE A 325 25.45 12.20 32.41
C PHE A 325 24.03 12.52 31.98
N ILE A 326 23.75 12.51 30.67
CA ILE A 326 22.40 12.72 30.13
C ILE A 326 21.46 11.63 30.66
N ARG A 327 21.89 10.36 30.61
CA ARG A 327 21.12 9.23 31.16
C ARG A 327 20.78 9.44 32.63
N GLU A 328 21.77 9.77 33.46
CA GLU A 328 21.58 9.95 34.90
C GLU A 328 20.64 11.12 35.23
N GLU A 329 20.80 12.27 34.56
CA GLU A 329 19.91 13.42 34.80
C GLU A 329 18.48 13.17 34.31
N VAL A 330 18.32 12.52 33.15
CA VAL A 330 16.98 12.17 32.62
C VAL A 330 16.30 11.15 33.52
N GLN A 331 17.02 10.11 33.99
CA GLN A 331 16.48 9.10 34.90
C GLN A 331 16.06 9.68 36.26
N ALA A 332 16.65 10.81 36.67
CA ALA A 332 16.31 11.50 37.92
C ALA A 332 15.05 12.38 37.82
N LEU A 333 14.52 12.62 36.62
CA LEU A 333 13.30 13.41 36.43
C LEU A 333 12.08 12.66 37.00
N ALA A 334 11.19 13.38 37.68
CA ALA A 334 9.99 12.80 38.27
C ALA A 334 8.99 12.27 37.21
N GLY A 335 9.04 12.80 35.98
CA GLY A 335 8.23 12.37 34.84
C GLY A 335 8.82 11.20 34.05
N VAL A 336 9.92 10.60 34.51
CA VAL A 336 10.61 9.49 33.83
C VAL A 336 10.57 8.26 34.72
N GLU A 337 10.10 7.14 34.17
CA GLU A 337 10.08 5.84 34.84
C GLU A 337 11.41 5.11 34.66
N ALA A 338 11.87 5.01 33.41
CA ALA A 338 13.10 4.30 33.06
C ALA A 338 13.77 4.91 31.84
N VAL A 339 15.09 4.81 31.80
CA VAL A 339 15.96 5.19 30.68
C VAL A 339 16.83 4.00 30.32
N SER A 340 16.95 3.74 29.03
CA SER A 340 17.88 2.78 28.47
C SER A 340 18.41 3.30 27.14
N LEU A 341 19.53 2.74 26.67
CA LEU A 341 20.05 3.02 25.34
C LEU A 341 20.00 1.79 24.43
N ILE A 342 19.92 2.04 23.13
CA ILE A 342 20.06 1.06 22.05
C ILE A 342 20.95 1.62 20.92
N TYR A 343 21.67 0.78 20.20
CA TYR A 343 22.31 1.14 18.94
C TYR A 343 21.27 1.16 17.80
N GLY A 344 21.21 2.24 17.02
CA GLY A 344 20.16 2.42 16.01
C GLY A 344 18.81 2.83 16.61
N GLY A 345 17.68 2.48 16.00
CA GLY A 345 16.33 2.83 16.47
C GLY A 345 15.39 1.62 16.57
N ILE A 346 14.25 1.77 17.24
CA ILE A 346 13.14 0.80 17.22
C ILE A 346 11.90 1.58 16.81
N PRO A 347 11.06 1.08 15.88
CA PRO A 347 11.26 -0.02 14.93
C PRO A 347 12.12 0.37 13.70
N GLU A 348 12.74 1.56 13.71
CA GLU A 348 13.61 2.04 12.63
C GLU A 348 14.98 1.35 12.68
N SER A 349 15.00 0.08 12.21
CA SER A 349 16.16 -0.78 11.89
C SER A 349 17.45 -0.49 12.69
N PRO A 350 17.64 -1.15 13.83
CA PRO A 350 18.88 -1.07 14.59
C PRO A 350 19.88 -2.18 14.26
N THR A 351 19.59 -3.07 13.31
CA THR A 351 20.31 -4.34 13.23
C THR A 351 21.05 -4.52 11.93
N GLU A 352 22.37 -4.42 12.02
CA GLU A 352 23.25 -5.02 11.04
C GLU A 352 23.24 -6.55 11.23
N ALA A 353 23.32 -7.27 10.13
CA ALA A 353 23.50 -8.72 10.17
C ALA A 353 24.96 -9.01 10.50
N PHE A 354 25.19 -9.74 11.59
CA PHE A 354 26.51 -10.16 12.01
C PHE A 354 26.67 -11.67 11.92
N SER A 355 27.93 -12.09 11.78
CA SER A 355 28.34 -13.48 11.74
C SER A 355 28.44 -14.06 13.16
N TYR A 356 27.73 -15.15 13.40
CA TYR A 356 27.79 -15.95 14.62
C TYR A 356 28.19 -17.38 14.30
N GLY A 357 29.33 -17.82 14.81
CA GLY A 357 29.78 -19.20 14.75
C GLY A 357 29.20 -20.04 15.89
N LEU A 358 28.81 -21.28 15.59
CA LEU A 358 28.55 -22.30 16.60
C LEU A 358 29.00 -23.64 16.04
N GLU A 359 30.07 -24.21 16.61
CA GLU A 359 30.67 -25.46 16.16
C GLU A 359 31.04 -25.43 14.65
N ASN A 360 30.27 -26.11 13.80
CA ASN A 360 30.47 -26.16 12.34
C ASN A 360 29.47 -25.31 11.55
N ALA A 361 28.62 -24.53 12.22
CA ALA A 361 27.64 -23.66 11.59
C ALA A 361 28.02 -22.20 11.74
N THR A 362 27.71 -21.41 10.72
CA THR A 362 27.82 -19.94 10.75
C THR A 362 26.44 -19.37 10.43
N TYR A 363 25.96 -18.49 11.28
CA TYR A 363 24.68 -17.81 11.15
C TYR A 363 24.91 -16.34 10.84
N GLN A 364 24.10 -15.77 9.97
CA GLN A 364 24.04 -14.32 9.71
C GLN A 364 22.73 -13.81 10.29
N TRP A 365 22.81 -13.14 11.44
CA TRP A 365 21.62 -12.69 12.16
C TRP A 365 21.70 -11.23 12.51
N ASN A 366 20.54 -10.60 12.49
CA ASN A 366 20.33 -9.24 12.97
C ASN A 366 20.78 -9.14 14.42
N THR A 367 21.56 -8.11 14.75
CA THR A 367 22.01 -7.87 16.12
C THR A 367 21.61 -6.48 16.58
N ALA A 368 20.88 -6.40 17.69
CA ALA A 368 20.59 -5.15 18.38
C ALA A 368 21.52 -5.02 19.59
N PHE A 369 22.34 -3.97 19.60
CA PHE A 369 23.16 -3.65 20.76
C PHE A 369 22.34 -2.83 21.77
N VAL A 370 22.15 -3.37 22.96
CA VAL A 370 21.16 -2.85 23.92
C VAL A 370 21.73 -2.75 25.32
N GLU A 371 21.38 -1.70 26.06
CA GLU A 371 21.66 -1.69 27.49
C GLU A 371 20.80 -2.75 28.20
N PRO A 372 21.31 -3.37 29.28
CA PRO A 372 20.57 -4.37 30.06
C PRO A 372 19.15 -3.96 30.48
N ASN A 373 18.97 -2.68 30.82
CA ASN A 373 17.70 -2.13 31.29
C ASN A 373 16.64 -1.98 30.18
N LEU A 374 16.99 -2.19 28.90
CA LEU A 374 16.03 -2.10 27.81
C LEU A 374 14.98 -3.21 27.88
N ILE A 375 15.40 -4.40 28.32
CA ILE A 375 14.54 -5.59 28.42
C ILE A 375 13.36 -5.33 29.36
N PRO A 376 13.56 -4.90 30.63
CA PRO A 376 12.44 -4.53 31.49
C PRO A 376 11.73 -3.23 31.09
N LEU A 377 12.42 -2.25 30.48
CA LEU A 377 11.80 -0.98 30.05
C LEU A 377 10.71 -1.21 29.00
N LEU A 378 10.95 -2.10 28.04
CA LEU A 378 10.01 -2.45 26.97
C LEU A 378 9.14 -3.69 27.30
N ASP A 379 9.16 -4.16 28.55
CA ASP A 379 8.47 -5.39 29.02
C ASP A 379 8.71 -6.62 28.10
N LEU A 380 9.95 -6.79 27.64
CA LEU A 380 10.32 -7.94 26.81
C LEU A 380 10.33 -9.21 27.66
N LYS A 381 9.45 -10.16 27.31
CA LYS A 381 9.27 -11.39 28.08
C LYS A 381 10.41 -12.37 27.83
N VAL A 382 11.14 -12.75 28.88
CA VAL A 382 12.13 -13.84 28.84
C VAL A 382 11.41 -15.17 28.99
N VAL A 383 11.49 -16.02 27.96
CA VAL A 383 10.85 -17.35 27.91
C VAL A 383 11.74 -18.47 28.46
N ASP A 384 13.06 -18.33 28.36
CA ASP A 384 14.02 -19.27 28.94
C ASP A 384 15.30 -18.55 29.40
N GLY A 385 15.98 -19.06 30.43
CA GLY A 385 17.16 -18.43 31.01
C GLY A 385 16.86 -17.17 31.84
N GLN A 386 17.73 -16.15 31.73
CA GLN A 386 17.64 -14.91 32.50
C GLN A 386 17.85 -13.69 31.58
N ALA A 387 17.26 -12.55 31.94
CA ALA A 387 17.60 -11.26 31.33
C ALA A 387 19.05 -10.87 31.65
N PHE A 388 19.55 -9.80 31.01
CA PHE A 388 20.88 -9.27 31.31
C PHE A 388 21.03 -8.91 32.80
N ASP A 389 22.16 -9.26 33.41
CA ASP A 389 22.50 -8.83 34.77
C ASP A 389 23.34 -7.54 34.70
N GLU A 390 22.75 -6.44 35.16
CA GLU A 390 23.40 -5.12 35.23
C GLU A 390 24.73 -5.13 35.99
N ARG A 391 24.93 -6.09 36.91
CA ARG A 391 26.16 -6.20 37.73
C ARG A 391 27.33 -6.82 36.98
N ILE A 392 27.07 -7.44 35.83
CA ILE A 392 28.06 -8.20 35.02
C ILE A 392 28.49 -7.41 33.77
N ALA A 393 27.65 -6.44 33.35
CA ALA A 393 27.81 -5.65 32.11
C ALA A 393 29.15 -4.90 31.93
N PRO A 394 29.87 -4.40 32.96
CA PRO A 394 31.06 -3.58 32.71
C PRO A 394 32.33 -4.34 32.25
N GLN A 395 32.33 -5.68 32.17
CA GLN A 395 33.57 -6.47 32.03
C GLN A 395 33.62 -7.44 30.82
N ASN A 396 33.12 -7.06 29.64
CA ASN A 396 33.21 -7.86 28.39
C ASN A 396 32.65 -9.31 28.48
N GLN A 397 31.96 -9.66 29.57
CA GLN A 397 31.39 -10.98 29.86
C GLN A 397 29.86 -10.96 29.83
N SER A 398 29.26 -9.90 29.27
CA SER A 398 27.83 -9.86 28.97
C SER A 398 27.51 -11.00 28.01
N GLY A 399 26.68 -11.94 28.43
CA GLY A 399 26.12 -12.91 27.51
C GLY A 399 25.22 -12.23 26.46
N ILE A 400 24.67 -13.04 25.57
CA ILE A 400 23.70 -12.61 24.55
C ILE A 400 22.31 -13.18 24.86
N LEU A 401 21.29 -12.44 24.47
CA LEU A 401 19.91 -12.91 24.44
C LEU A 401 19.50 -13.20 23.00
N LEU A 402 18.72 -14.25 22.79
CA LEU A 402 18.18 -14.60 21.47
C LEU A 402 16.67 -14.44 21.48
N ASN A 403 16.06 -14.09 20.35
CA ASN A 403 14.61 -14.28 20.23
C ASN A 403 14.26 -15.76 19.93
N GLU A 404 12.98 -16.11 20.03
CA GLU A 404 12.52 -17.48 19.75
C GLU A 404 12.82 -17.90 18.30
N SER A 405 12.76 -16.97 17.34
CA SER A 405 13.14 -17.22 15.94
C SER A 405 14.61 -17.63 15.80
N ALA A 406 15.56 -16.96 16.47
CA ALA A 406 16.97 -17.33 16.47
C ALA A 406 17.20 -18.68 17.18
N ALA A 407 16.56 -18.88 18.34
CA ALA A 407 16.61 -20.15 19.05
C ALA A 407 16.10 -21.32 18.19
N ARG A 408 15.01 -21.12 17.44
CA ARG A 408 14.47 -22.10 16.48
C ARG A 408 15.40 -22.31 15.28
N ALA A 409 16.01 -21.25 14.75
CA ALA A 409 16.89 -21.30 13.60
C ALA A 409 18.18 -22.12 13.86
N MET A 410 18.62 -22.21 15.13
CA MET A 410 19.73 -23.07 15.51
C MET A 410 19.44 -24.57 15.37
N GLY A 411 18.16 -24.98 15.36
CA GLY A 411 17.77 -26.39 15.25
C GLY A 411 17.95 -27.23 16.52
N TRP A 412 18.28 -26.60 17.65
CA TRP A 412 18.38 -27.25 18.96
C TRP A 412 17.04 -27.16 19.73
N PRO A 413 16.76 -28.09 20.66
CA PRO A 413 15.65 -27.91 21.60
C PRO A 413 15.85 -26.61 22.39
N GLN A 414 14.79 -25.81 22.57
CA GLN A 414 14.87 -24.52 23.30
C GLN A 414 15.55 -24.65 24.67
N THR A 415 15.28 -25.74 25.40
CA THR A 415 15.88 -26.03 26.72
C THR A 415 17.39 -26.24 26.72
N GLU A 416 18.01 -26.43 25.55
CA GLU A 416 19.46 -26.65 25.38
C GLU A 416 20.16 -25.45 24.71
N VAL A 417 19.41 -24.38 24.43
CA VAL A 417 19.93 -23.15 23.81
C VAL A 417 20.72 -22.32 24.83
N VAL A 418 20.15 -22.14 26.02
CA VAL A 418 20.77 -21.37 27.11
C VAL A 418 22.03 -22.08 27.61
N GLY A 419 23.12 -21.32 27.78
CA GLY A 419 24.42 -21.80 28.25
C GLY A 419 25.41 -22.22 27.15
N ARG A 420 24.97 -22.30 25.88
CA ARG A 420 25.88 -22.42 24.73
C ARG A 420 26.57 -21.08 24.46
N ALA A 421 27.72 -21.10 23.82
CA ALA A 421 28.45 -19.89 23.45
C ALA A 421 28.48 -19.73 21.92
N LEU A 422 28.15 -18.54 21.43
CA LEU A 422 28.30 -18.17 20.02
C LEU A 422 29.62 -17.43 19.82
N ASP A 423 30.38 -17.82 18.81
CA ASP A 423 31.56 -17.09 18.36
C ASP A 423 31.10 -15.87 17.55
N PHE A 424 31.08 -14.71 18.19
CA PHE A 424 30.72 -13.45 17.53
C PHE A 424 31.93 -12.93 16.76
N ALA A 425 31.85 -12.79 15.44
CA ALA A 425 33.02 -12.53 14.60
C ALA A 425 33.75 -11.19 14.91
N GLU A 426 33.06 -10.21 15.49
CA GLU A 426 33.65 -8.92 15.89
C GLU A 426 34.40 -8.98 17.23
N GLU A 427 34.32 -10.09 17.96
CA GLU A 427 34.99 -10.26 19.25
C GLU A 427 35.73 -11.59 19.35
N ASP A 428 36.95 -11.56 19.90
CA ASP A 428 37.79 -12.76 20.08
C ASP A 428 37.23 -13.77 21.12
N VAL A 429 36.13 -13.44 21.80
CA VAL A 429 35.59 -14.21 22.92
C VAL A 429 34.16 -14.65 22.62
N ALA A 430 33.96 -15.97 22.62
CA ALA A 430 32.64 -16.58 22.50
C ALA A 430 31.68 -16.08 23.59
N LYS A 431 30.47 -15.68 23.18
CA LYS A 431 29.46 -15.08 24.05
C LYS A 431 28.45 -16.12 24.49
N PRO A 432 28.28 -16.37 25.82
CA PRO A 432 27.29 -17.30 26.30
C PRO A 432 25.88 -16.78 26.06
N ILE A 433 24.97 -17.64 25.61
CA ILE A 433 23.55 -17.37 25.52
C ILE A 433 22.97 -17.43 26.94
N VAL A 434 22.56 -16.29 27.48
CA VAL A 434 22.06 -16.19 28.87
C VAL A 434 20.56 -16.37 28.97
N GLY A 435 19.84 -16.23 27.86
CA GLY A 435 18.41 -16.39 27.82
C GLY A 435 17.81 -16.26 26.42
N VAL A 436 16.52 -16.56 26.34
CA VAL A 436 15.70 -16.42 25.13
C VAL A 436 14.53 -15.50 25.48
N VAL A 437 14.33 -14.47 24.67
CA VAL A 437 13.17 -13.57 24.74
C VAL A 437 12.09 -14.01 23.77
N GLN A 438 10.83 -13.70 24.09
CA GLN A 438 9.69 -13.93 23.22
C GLN A 438 9.90 -13.15 21.91
N ASP A 439 9.45 -13.73 20.79
CA ASP A 439 9.44 -13.02 19.51
C ASP A 439 8.62 -11.71 19.62
N TYR A 440 9.24 -10.58 19.27
CA TYR A 440 8.60 -9.27 19.21
C TYR A 440 8.85 -8.60 17.86
N HIS A 441 7.95 -7.70 17.48
CA HIS A 441 7.99 -6.98 16.21
C HIS A 441 8.89 -5.75 16.32
N TYR A 442 10.13 -5.88 15.83
CA TYR A 442 11.07 -4.76 15.70
C TYR A 442 11.16 -4.21 14.27
N GLU A 443 10.46 -4.86 13.31
CA GLU A 443 10.37 -4.51 11.89
C GLU A 443 8.92 -4.54 11.39
N SER A 444 8.72 -4.35 10.07
CA SER A 444 7.39 -4.33 9.46
C SER A 444 6.63 -5.63 9.71
N PHE A 445 5.37 -5.54 10.14
CA PHE A 445 4.45 -6.67 10.27
C PHE A 445 4.19 -7.47 8.97
N LYS A 446 4.77 -7.04 7.85
CA LYS A 446 4.74 -7.76 6.57
C LYS A 446 5.78 -8.87 6.50
N GLN A 447 6.87 -8.77 7.25
CA GLN A 447 7.92 -9.78 7.34
C GLN A 447 7.64 -10.72 8.52
N GLU A 448 8.17 -11.94 8.42
CA GLU A 448 8.28 -12.79 9.60
C GLU A 448 9.33 -12.21 10.55
N ILE A 449 9.19 -12.47 11.85
CA ILE A 449 10.18 -12.05 12.83
C ILE A 449 11.47 -12.84 12.54
N GLU A 450 12.49 -12.14 12.06
CA GLU A 450 13.78 -12.75 11.74
C GLU A 450 14.55 -13.10 13.02
N PRO A 451 15.53 -14.02 12.95
CA PRO A 451 16.46 -14.26 14.04
C PRO A 451 17.15 -12.97 14.51
N LEU A 452 17.03 -12.68 15.80
CA LEU A 452 17.59 -11.50 16.44
C LEU A 452 18.48 -11.91 17.62
N VAL A 453 19.66 -11.30 17.67
CA VAL A 453 20.56 -11.33 18.82
C VAL A 453 20.48 -9.98 19.52
N LEU A 454 20.21 -10.00 20.82
CA LEU A 454 20.33 -8.85 21.71
C LEU A 454 21.68 -8.97 22.40
N HIS A 455 22.52 -7.95 22.23
CA HIS A 455 23.89 -7.96 22.74
C HIS A 455 24.15 -6.72 23.60
N ALA A 456 24.46 -6.91 24.88
CA ALA A 456 24.79 -5.80 25.77
C ALA A 456 26.27 -5.41 25.65
N THR A 457 26.57 -4.51 24.70
CA THR A 457 27.88 -3.89 24.47
C THR A 457 27.75 -2.38 24.60
N GLY A 458 28.81 -1.67 24.97
CA GLY A 458 28.78 -0.20 25.16
C GLY A 458 28.61 0.66 23.89
N TRP A 459 28.12 0.08 22.79
CA TRP A 459 27.94 0.71 21.47
C TRP A 459 26.62 1.46 21.34
N GLU A 460 25.82 1.60 22.39
CA GLU A 460 24.49 2.18 22.31
C GLU A 460 24.53 3.71 22.17
N GLU A 461 23.66 4.26 21.32
CA GLU A 461 23.70 5.67 20.88
C GLU A 461 22.34 6.38 20.90
N THR A 462 21.24 5.65 20.97
CA THR A 462 19.88 6.20 20.98
C THR A 462 19.26 6.00 22.35
N PHE A 463 18.70 7.07 22.91
CA PHE A 463 17.99 7.02 24.17
C PHE A 463 16.56 6.55 23.97
N VAL A 464 16.13 5.63 24.82
CA VAL A 464 14.78 5.09 24.93
C VAL A 464 14.31 5.38 26.35
N VAL A 465 13.29 6.22 26.48
CA VAL A 465 12.84 6.76 27.77
C VAL A 465 11.36 6.45 27.97
N LYS A 466 11.05 5.68 29.01
CA LYS A 466 9.67 5.43 29.45
C LYS A 466 9.22 6.59 30.32
N LEU A 467 8.17 7.29 29.89
CA LEU A 467 7.63 8.42 30.65
C LEU A 467 6.57 7.96 31.66
N ALA A 468 6.56 8.60 32.82
CA ALA A 468 5.59 8.37 33.89
C ALA A 468 4.51 9.46 33.94
N GLY A 469 3.26 9.07 34.22
CA GLY A 469 2.14 10.01 34.44
C GLY A 469 1.34 10.33 33.17
N GLN A 470 0.58 11.43 33.16
CA GLN A 470 -0.22 11.85 31.99
C GLN A 470 0.25 13.17 31.35
N ASP A 471 1.20 13.88 31.97
CA ASP A 471 1.71 15.17 31.48
C ASP A 471 3.09 15.02 30.82
N TYR A 472 3.10 14.35 29.67
CA TYR A 472 4.32 14.09 28.90
C TYR A 472 4.98 15.36 28.36
N ALA A 473 4.19 16.42 28.14
CA ALA A 473 4.71 17.68 27.60
C ALA A 473 5.73 18.32 28.54
N THR A 474 5.47 18.27 29.85
CA THR A 474 6.39 18.79 30.86
C THR A 474 7.68 17.96 30.91
N ALA A 475 7.58 16.62 30.93
CA ALA A 475 8.75 15.74 30.94
C ALA A 475 9.62 15.92 29.69
N VAL A 476 9.01 16.02 28.51
CA VAL A 476 9.73 16.27 27.25
C VAL A 476 10.46 17.61 27.27
N ALA A 477 9.83 18.67 27.81
CA ALA A 477 10.47 19.98 27.93
C ALA A 477 11.65 19.98 28.91
N GLU A 478 11.57 19.21 30.01
CA GLU A 478 12.68 19.01 30.94
C GLU A 478 13.84 18.25 30.30
N ILE A 479 13.54 17.17 29.56
CA ILE A 479 14.54 16.40 28.79
C ILE A 479 15.21 17.28 27.72
N GLU A 480 14.44 18.10 27.01
CA GLU A 480 14.98 19.07 26.05
C GLU A 480 15.92 20.08 26.72
N GLY A 481 15.60 20.52 27.95
CA GLY A 481 16.47 21.38 28.76
C GLY A 481 17.81 20.74 29.10
N ILE A 482 17.79 19.46 29.51
CA ILE A 482 19.00 18.66 29.77
C ILE A 482 19.80 18.52 28.47
N TRP A 483 19.14 18.13 27.37
CA TRP A 483 19.77 18.00 26.06
C TRP A 483 20.48 19.28 25.64
N ASN A 484 19.82 20.43 25.75
CA ASN A 484 20.39 21.73 25.38
C ASN A 484 21.56 22.15 26.28
N THR A 485 21.68 21.60 27.49
CA THR A 485 22.80 21.86 28.41
C THR A 485 24.06 21.10 27.98
N TYR A 486 23.92 19.82 27.63
CA TYR A 486 25.05 18.96 27.25
C TYR A 486 25.38 18.99 25.76
N VAL A 487 24.40 19.31 24.92
CA VAL A 487 24.45 19.23 23.46
C VAL A 487 23.88 20.50 22.79
N PRO A 488 24.31 21.72 23.18
CA PRO A 488 23.68 23.00 22.78
C PRO A 488 23.70 23.31 21.28
N ARG A 489 24.53 22.60 20.51
CA ARG A 489 24.69 22.81 19.05
C ARG A 489 23.75 21.95 18.21
N TYR A 490 23.06 20.98 18.82
CA TYR A 490 22.20 20.05 18.12
C TYR A 490 20.76 20.20 18.58
N PRO A 491 19.79 20.30 17.65
CA PRO A 491 18.39 20.37 18.02
C PRO A 491 17.97 19.05 18.69
N PHE A 492 17.11 19.15 19.71
CA PHE A 492 16.49 17.99 20.32
C PHE A 492 15.44 17.40 19.36
N ALA A 493 15.81 16.31 18.69
CA ALA A 493 14.93 15.59 17.77
C ALA A 493 14.46 14.29 18.44
N TYR A 494 13.15 14.21 18.69
CA TYR A 494 12.54 13.06 19.34
C TYR A 494 11.30 12.58 18.57
N HIS A 495 10.90 11.35 18.83
CA HIS A 495 9.61 10.79 18.43
C HIS A 495 9.10 9.83 19.50
N PHE A 496 7.81 9.51 19.48
CA PHE A 496 7.26 8.45 20.32
C PHE A 496 7.31 7.12 19.57
N LEU A 497 7.61 6.03 20.30
CA LEU A 497 7.73 4.70 19.72
C LEU A 497 6.42 4.23 19.08
N GLU A 498 5.28 4.50 19.73
CA GLU A 498 3.94 4.26 19.18
C GLU A 498 3.72 4.98 17.83
N ASP A 499 4.15 6.24 17.72
CA ASP A 499 4.04 7.00 16.46
C ASP A 499 4.87 6.38 15.33
N SER A 500 6.04 5.80 15.65
CA SER A 500 6.86 5.10 14.66
C SER A 500 6.17 3.83 14.14
N PHE A 501 5.55 3.05 15.02
CA PHE A 501 4.73 1.91 14.61
C PHE A 501 3.51 2.35 13.77
N LEU A 502 2.84 3.44 14.14
CA LEU A 502 1.75 4.03 13.36
C LEU A 502 2.23 4.50 11.97
N GLN A 503 3.42 5.08 11.87
CA GLN A 503 4.00 5.54 10.61
C GLN A 503 4.34 4.39 9.66
N MET A 504 4.82 3.26 10.18
CA MET A 504 5.02 2.03 9.38
C MET A 504 3.72 1.54 8.74
N HIS A 505 2.58 1.78 9.39
CA HIS A 505 1.24 1.47 8.87
C HIS A 505 0.61 2.60 8.03
N ALA A 506 1.24 3.77 7.91
CA ALA A 506 0.64 4.91 7.22
C ALA A 506 0.49 4.68 5.72
N ALA A 507 1.49 4.07 5.06
CA ALA A 507 1.43 3.73 3.63
C ALA A 507 0.28 2.76 3.33
N ASP A 508 0.07 1.83 4.24
CA ASP A 508 -0.97 0.81 4.20
C ASP A 508 -2.38 1.39 4.43
N THR A 509 -2.51 2.29 5.41
CA THR A 509 -3.74 3.08 5.65
C THR A 509 -4.12 3.90 4.41
N ARG A 510 -3.11 4.41 3.70
CA ARG A 510 -3.29 5.15 2.46
C ARG A 510 -3.84 4.27 1.33
N ASN A 511 -3.27 3.07 1.16
CA ASN A 511 -3.74 2.08 0.17
C ASN A 511 -5.18 1.63 0.44
N ARG A 512 -5.51 1.39 1.72
CA ARG A 512 -6.88 1.07 2.17
C ARG A 512 -7.90 2.13 1.73
N SER A 513 -7.58 3.41 1.87
CA SER A 513 -8.46 4.53 1.51
C SER A 513 -8.81 4.56 0.01
N ILE A 514 -7.82 4.30 -0.86
CA ILE A 514 -8.03 4.23 -2.31
C ILE A 514 -8.96 3.06 -2.67
N ILE A 515 -8.73 1.89 -2.07
CA ILE A 515 -9.52 0.70 -2.38
C ILE A 515 -10.97 0.88 -1.95
N TYR A 516 -11.24 1.50 -0.78
CA TYR A 516 -12.60 1.86 -0.40
C TYR A 516 -13.28 2.80 -1.39
N LEU A 517 -12.57 3.83 -1.86
CA LEU A 517 -13.10 4.76 -2.83
C LEU A 517 -13.51 4.03 -4.12
N PHE A 518 -12.64 3.15 -4.64
CA PHE A 518 -12.94 2.37 -5.83
C PHE A 518 -14.08 1.38 -5.64
N THR A 519 -14.19 0.74 -4.48
CA THR A 519 -15.31 -0.16 -4.17
C THR A 519 -16.62 0.61 -4.08
N LEU A 520 -16.64 1.75 -3.38
CA LEU A 520 -17.81 2.62 -3.31
C LEU A 520 -18.26 3.06 -4.71
N LEU A 521 -17.33 3.55 -5.53
CA LEU A 521 -17.60 3.92 -6.93
C LEU A 521 -18.14 2.74 -7.73
N THR A 522 -17.56 1.55 -7.58
CA THR A 522 -18.04 0.35 -8.29
C THR A 522 -19.47 -0.01 -7.90
N ILE A 523 -19.80 0.02 -6.60
CA ILE A 523 -21.16 -0.25 -6.12
C ILE A 523 -22.14 0.76 -6.72
N LEU A 524 -21.80 2.06 -6.68
CA LEU A 524 -22.64 3.11 -7.25
C LEU A 524 -22.87 2.90 -8.76
N ILE A 525 -21.82 2.60 -9.53
CA ILE A 525 -21.93 2.39 -10.97
C ILE A 525 -22.73 1.12 -11.29
N ALA A 526 -22.44 0.01 -10.61
CA ALA A 526 -23.14 -1.25 -10.79
C ALA A 526 -24.65 -1.11 -10.48
N THR A 527 -24.97 -0.42 -9.39
CA THR A 527 -26.37 -0.19 -8.99
C THR A 527 -27.10 0.76 -9.94
N MET A 528 -26.45 1.80 -10.49
CA MET A 528 -27.05 2.61 -11.57
C MET A 528 -27.45 1.76 -12.79
N GLY A 529 -26.64 0.77 -13.16
CA GLY A 529 -26.98 -0.18 -14.22
C GLY A 529 -28.19 -1.05 -13.88
N THR A 530 -28.27 -1.55 -12.64
CA THR A 530 -29.44 -2.33 -12.17
C THR A 530 -30.73 -1.48 -12.18
N LEU A 531 -30.66 -0.23 -11.71
CA LEU A 531 -31.78 0.71 -11.66
C LEU A 531 -32.29 1.06 -13.06
N SER A 532 -31.38 1.28 -14.00
CA SER A 532 -31.70 1.56 -15.39
C SER A 532 -32.50 0.41 -16.02
N LEU A 533 -32.08 -0.83 -15.76
CA LEU A 533 -32.79 -2.04 -16.17
C LEU A 533 -34.15 -2.19 -15.48
N GLY A 534 -34.19 -1.97 -14.16
CA GLY A 534 -35.42 -1.94 -13.37
C GLY A 534 -36.46 -0.98 -13.94
N ALA A 535 -36.07 0.24 -14.30
CA ALA A 535 -36.95 1.24 -14.89
C ALA A 535 -37.56 0.79 -16.24
N ILE A 536 -36.82 0.05 -17.06
CA ILE A 536 -37.29 -0.46 -18.36
C ILE A 536 -38.27 -1.63 -18.16
N VAL A 537 -37.89 -2.60 -17.34
CA VAL A 537 -38.76 -3.75 -17.01
C VAL A 537 -40.05 -3.23 -16.40
N GLN A 538 -39.96 -2.25 -15.51
CA GLN A 538 -41.10 -1.58 -14.92
C GLN A 538 -41.99 -0.91 -15.98
N GLN A 539 -41.41 -0.17 -16.95
CA GLN A 539 -42.17 0.40 -18.08
C GLN A 539 -42.92 -0.68 -18.88
N SER A 540 -42.30 -1.83 -19.14
CA SER A 540 -42.96 -2.93 -19.85
C SER A 540 -44.04 -3.65 -19.01
N LYS A 541 -43.95 -3.57 -17.67
CA LYS A 541 -44.83 -4.24 -16.71
C LYS A 541 -45.92 -3.32 -16.14
N VAL A 542 -45.97 -2.02 -16.49
CA VAL A 542 -46.93 -1.05 -15.93
C VAL A 542 -48.38 -1.50 -16.13
N LYS A 543 -48.75 -1.97 -17.32
CA LYS A 543 -50.12 -2.44 -17.61
C LYS A 543 -50.50 -3.62 -16.72
N GLU A 544 -49.62 -4.62 -16.61
CA GLU A 544 -49.83 -5.80 -15.76
C GLU A 544 -49.99 -5.40 -14.27
N VAL A 545 -49.12 -4.52 -13.77
CA VAL A 545 -49.16 -4.03 -12.38
C VAL A 545 -50.40 -3.19 -12.12
N THR A 546 -50.80 -2.33 -13.06
CA THR A 546 -51.98 -1.47 -12.93
C THR A 546 -53.27 -2.30 -12.92
N ILE A 547 -53.38 -3.29 -13.81
CA ILE A 547 -54.51 -4.23 -13.85
C ILE A 547 -54.57 -5.03 -12.55
N ARG A 548 -53.46 -5.61 -12.09
CA ARG A 548 -53.41 -6.35 -10.82
C ARG A 548 -53.79 -5.49 -9.61
N LYS A 549 -53.35 -4.22 -9.58
CA LYS A 549 -53.70 -3.28 -8.52
C LYS A 549 -55.19 -2.96 -8.51
N ILE A 550 -55.81 -2.79 -9.69
CA ILE A 550 -57.27 -2.61 -9.83
C ILE A 550 -58.03 -3.88 -9.39
N LEU A 551 -57.48 -5.06 -9.67
CA LEU A 551 -58.01 -6.36 -9.24
C LEU A 551 -57.76 -6.69 -7.75
N GLY A 552 -57.23 -5.76 -6.95
CA GLY A 552 -57.06 -5.93 -5.51
C GLY A 552 -55.80 -6.70 -5.08
N ALA A 553 -54.81 -6.87 -5.96
CA ALA A 553 -53.55 -7.53 -5.58
C ALA A 553 -52.82 -6.72 -4.49
N PRO A 554 -52.37 -7.36 -3.39
CA PRO A 554 -51.68 -6.67 -2.33
C PRO A 554 -50.29 -6.18 -2.76
N LEU A 555 -49.85 -5.05 -2.20
CA LEU A 555 -48.58 -4.38 -2.56
C LEU A 555 -47.37 -5.32 -2.47
N HIS A 556 -47.30 -6.20 -1.47
CA HIS A 556 -46.19 -7.16 -1.31
C HIS A 556 -46.06 -8.10 -2.51
N HIS A 557 -47.17 -8.51 -3.15
CA HIS A 557 -47.14 -9.37 -4.32
C HIS A 557 -46.59 -8.62 -5.55
N ILE A 558 -46.86 -7.32 -5.66
CA ILE A 558 -46.29 -6.45 -6.70
C ILE A 558 -44.77 -6.31 -6.50
N PHE A 559 -44.34 -6.04 -5.27
CA PHE A 559 -42.92 -5.96 -4.92
C PHE A 559 -42.18 -7.28 -5.17
N TYR A 560 -42.75 -8.42 -4.78
CA TYR A 560 -42.17 -9.74 -5.05
C TYR A 560 -41.99 -10.00 -6.54
N THR A 561 -43.04 -9.76 -7.35
CA THR A 561 -42.97 -10.02 -8.79
C THR A 561 -41.93 -9.15 -9.49
N LEU A 562 -41.76 -7.90 -9.06
CA LEU A 562 -40.77 -6.97 -9.61
C LEU A 562 -39.34 -7.30 -9.14
N SER A 563 -39.17 -7.76 -7.90
CA SER A 563 -37.84 -7.95 -7.29
C SER A 563 -37.28 -9.36 -7.50
N ALA A 564 -38.14 -10.39 -7.60
CA ALA A 564 -37.72 -11.79 -7.65
C ALA A 564 -36.78 -12.10 -8.83
N SER A 565 -37.00 -11.49 -10.01
CA SER A 565 -36.10 -11.67 -11.15
C SER A 565 -34.71 -11.07 -10.91
N PHE A 566 -34.64 -9.94 -10.21
CA PHE A 566 -33.36 -9.30 -9.87
C PHE A 566 -32.63 -10.07 -8.79
N VAL A 567 -33.33 -10.48 -7.72
CA VAL A 567 -32.74 -11.27 -6.64
C VAL A 567 -32.15 -12.58 -7.17
N LYS A 568 -32.84 -13.27 -8.09
CA LYS A 568 -32.30 -14.48 -8.73
C LYS A 568 -30.98 -14.23 -9.47
N VAL A 569 -30.89 -13.13 -10.23
CA VAL A 569 -29.66 -12.76 -10.92
C VAL A 569 -28.57 -12.43 -9.89
N MET A 570 -28.89 -11.66 -8.84
CA MET A 570 -27.92 -11.30 -7.80
C MET A 570 -27.37 -12.51 -7.04
N LEU A 571 -28.22 -13.47 -6.68
CA LEU A 571 -27.80 -14.71 -6.02
C LEU A 571 -26.89 -15.54 -6.93
N LEU A 572 -27.26 -15.69 -8.20
CA LEU A 572 -26.45 -16.43 -9.17
C LEU A 572 -25.10 -15.73 -9.42
N SER A 573 -25.10 -14.41 -9.59
CA SER A 573 -23.88 -13.61 -9.74
C SER A 573 -22.99 -13.70 -8.51
N SER A 574 -23.57 -13.67 -7.31
CA SER A 574 -22.80 -13.81 -6.07
C SER A 574 -22.16 -15.19 -5.95
N LEU A 575 -22.88 -16.25 -6.35
CA LEU A 575 -22.33 -17.61 -6.39
C LEU A 575 -21.16 -17.73 -7.39
N ILE A 576 -21.31 -17.12 -8.57
CA ILE A 576 -20.24 -17.07 -9.59
C ILE A 576 -19.07 -16.20 -9.12
N ALA A 577 -19.31 -15.20 -8.28
CA ALA A 577 -18.28 -14.31 -7.74
C ALA A 577 -17.38 -15.01 -6.71
N VAL A 578 -17.86 -16.05 -6.02
CA VAL A 578 -17.09 -16.77 -4.98
C VAL A 578 -15.68 -17.17 -5.44
N PRO A 579 -15.48 -17.93 -6.54
CA PRO A 579 -14.13 -18.34 -6.95
C PRO A 579 -13.22 -17.16 -7.29
N GLY A 580 -13.76 -16.12 -7.95
CA GLY A 580 -12.99 -14.92 -8.29
C GLY A 580 -12.58 -14.12 -7.06
N ALA A 581 -13.52 -13.93 -6.12
CA ALA A 581 -13.28 -13.26 -4.86
C ALA A 581 -12.29 -14.05 -3.99
N TRP A 582 -12.43 -15.38 -3.93
CA TRP A 582 -11.54 -16.26 -3.19
C TRP A 582 -10.12 -16.20 -3.75
N TRP A 583 -9.96 -16.39 -5.07
CA TRP A 583 -8.65 -16.38 -5.72
C TRP A 583 -7.93 -15.04 -5.54
N LEU A 584 -8.63 -13.92 -5.81
CA LEU A 584 -8.04 -12.59 -5.70
C LEU A 584 -7.70 -12.23 -4.24
N SER A 585 -8.55 -12.62 -3.29
CA SER A 585 -8.28 -12.40 -1.86
C SER A 585 -7.10 -13.25 -1.39
N THR A 586 -7.00 -14.50 -1.83
CA THR A 586 -5.86 -15.38 -1.48
C THR A 586 -4.55 -14.86 -2.06
N TYR A 587 -4.58 -14.41 -3.33
CA TYR A 587 -3.42 -13.80 -3.98
C TYR A 587 -2.97 -12.51 -3.29
N TRP A 588 -3.92 -11.65 -2.88
CA TRP A 588 -3.57 -10.45 -2.15
C TRP A 588 -3.06 -10.77 -0.73
N LEU A 589 -3.66 -11.75 -0.04
CA LEU A 589 -3.21 -12.19 1.29
C LEU A 589 -1.88 -12.96 1.26
N SER A 590 -1.42 -13.47 0.11
CA SER A 590 -0.11 -14.12 0.02
C SER A 590 1.07 -13.15 0.15
N GLU A 591 0.82 -11.85 0.06
CA GLU A 591 1.82 -10.80 0.27
C GLU A 591 2.14 -10.52 1.75
N PHE A 592 1.39 -11.15 2.67
CA PHE A 592 1.52 -10.98 4.11
C PHE A 592 1.90 -12.31 4.77
N SER A 593 2.96 -12.31 5.58
CA SER A 593 3.31 -13.45 6.43
C SER A 593 2.25 -13.72 7.49
N TYR A 594 1.77 -12.66 8.15
CA TYR A 594 0.65 -12.73 9.08
C TYR A 594 -0.65 -12.36 8.37
N ARG A 595 -1.50 -13.34 8.14
CA ARG A 595 -2.74 -13.18 7.37
C ARG A 595 -3.95 -13.78 8.07
N ILE A 596 -5.11 -13.16 7.86
CA ILE A 596 -6.38 -13.71 8.29
C ILE A 596 -6.73 -14.99 7.52
N ALA A 597 -7.40 -15.92 8.18
CA ALA A 597 -8.02 -17.04 7.49
C ALA A 597 -9.29 -16.56 6.75
N LEU A 598 -9.43 -16.94 5.47
CA LEU A 598 -10.61 -16.60 4.68
C LEU A 598 -11.84 -17.32 5.24
N SER A 599 -12.65 -16.59 6.01
CA SER A 599 -13.89 -17.12 6.56
C SER A 599 -15.03 -17.03 5.53
N PRO A 600 -15.90 -18.05 5.42
CA PRO A 600 -17.12 -17.95 4.62
C PRO A 600 -18.03 -16.77 5.03
N GLY A 601 -17.91 -16.30 6.27
CA GLY A 601 -18.65 -15.16 6.80
C GLY A 601 -18.42 -13.87 6.01
N LEU A 602 -17.21 -13.63 5.49
CA LEU A 602 -16.91 -12.46 4.67
C LEU A 602 -17.69 -12.43 3.35
N PHE A 603 -17.87 -13.59 2.73
CA PHE A 603 -18.66 -13.74 1.51
C PHE A 603 -20.14 -13.49 1.78
N VAL A 604 -20.66 -14.08 2.85
CA VAL A 604 -22.06 -13.89 3.27
C VAL A 604 -22.33 -12.42 3.59
N LEU A 605 -21.44 -11.76 4.34
CA LEU A 605 -21.54 -10.35 4.67
C LEU A 605 -21.50 -9.47 3.41
N GLY A 606 -20.50 -9.67 2.55
CA GLY A 606 -20.32 -8.88 1.33
C GLY A 606 -21.50 -9.01 0.36
N PHE A 607 -21.97 -10.24 0.11
CA PHE A 607 -23.12 -10.47 -0.75
C PHE A 607 -24.42 -9.97 -0.11
N GLY A 608 -24.57 -10.14 1.20
CA GLY A 608 -25.70 -9.62 1.97
C GLY A 608 -25.81 -8.10 1.87
N LEU A 609 -24.69 -7.38 2.01
CA LEU A 609 -24.62 -5.92 1.84
C LEU A 609 -25.04 -5.49 0.44
N LEU A 610 -24.51 -6.12 -0.61
CA LEU A 610 -24.87 -5.79 -1.99
C LEU A 610 -26.36 -6.04 -2.28
N ILE A 611 -26.87 -7.20 -1.88
CA ILE A 611 -28.29 -7.57 -2.06
C ILE A 611 -29.19 -6.59 -1.32
N THR A 612 -28.87 -6.27 -0.07
CA THR A 612 -29.64 -5.31 0.74
C THR A 612 -29.67 -3.93 0.09
N PHE A 613 -28.51 -3.46 -0.38
CA PHE A 613 -28.39 -2.15 -1.02
C PHE A 613 -29.21 -2.07 -2.32
N VAL A 614 -29.12 -3.07 -3.20
CA VAL A 614 -29.90 -3.09 -4.46
C VAL A 614 -31.40 -3.27 -4.17
N LEU A 615 -31.77 -4.09 -3.19
CA LEU A 615 -33.18 -4.24 -2.80
C LEU A 615 -33.76 -2.93 -2.29
N ALA A 616 -33.03 -2.19 -1.45
CA ALA A 616 -33.46 -0.87 -0.97
C ALA A 616 -33.71 0.09 -2.15
N LEU A 617 -32.83 0.07 -3.16
CA LEU A 617 -33.00 0.86 -4.39
C LEU A 617 -34.20 0.43 -5.23
N ILE A 618 -34.45 -0.88 -5.39
CA ILE A 618 -35.60 -1.38 -6.14
C ILE A 618 -36.91 -1.04 -5.41
N VAL A 619 -36.95 -1.21 -4.08
CA VAL A 619 -38.12 -0.91 -3.25
C VAL A 619 -38.47 0.58 -3.32
N THR A 620 -37.49 1.47 -3.23
CA THR A 620 -37.73 2.92 -3.36
C THR A 620 -38.28 3.28 -4.74
N GLN A 621 -37.77 2.68 -5.81
CA GLN A 621 -38.27 2.87 -7.19
C GLN A 621 -39.70 2.31 -7.39
N ALA A 622 -39.96 1.12 -6.86
CA ALA A 622 -41.26 0.46 -6.93
C ALA A 622 -42.31 1.21 -6.11
N TRP A 623 -41.95 1.74 -4.94
CA TRP A 623 -42.83 2.55 -4.11
C TRP A 623 -43.24 3.87 -4.80
N LYS A 624 -42.29 4.58 -5.40
CA LYS A 624 -42.58 5.77 -6.24
C LYS A 624 -43.56 5.46 -7.36
N THR A 625 -43.50 4.26 -7.94
CA THR A 625 -44.38 3.89 -9.06
C THR A 625 -45.75 3.41 -8.58
N ALA A 626 -45.80 2.69 -7.46
CA ALA A 626 -47.04 2.18 -6.88
C ALA A 626 -47.92 3.28 -6.28
N THR A 627 -47.35 4.42 -5.88
CA THR A 627 -48.09 5.58 -5.34
C THR A 627 -48.66 6.50 -6.42
N LEU A 628 -48.26 6.35 -7.69
CA LEU A 628 -48.84 7.12 -8.80
C LEU A 628 -50.29 6.70 -9.08
N ASN A 629 -51.16 7.68 -9.34
CA ASN A 629 -52.58 7.46 -9.57
C ASN A 629 -52.81 6.69 -10.90
N PRO A 630 -53.43 5.49 -10.87
CA PRO A 630 -53.71 4.67 -12.06
C PRO A 630 -54.48 5.41 -13.16
N ALA A 631 -55.40 6.30 -12.77
CA ALA A 631 -56.30 7.00 -13.67
C ALA A 631 -55.57 7.95 -14.64
N HIS A 632 -54.40 8.45 -14.26
CA HIS A 632 -53.65 9.42 -15.06
C HIS A 632 -52.84 8.79 -16.21
N ARG A 633 -52.52 7.49 -16.13
CA ARG A 633 -51.73 6.80 -17.18
C ARG A 633 -52.57 6.04 -18.20
N LEU A 634 -53.74 5.53 -17.81
CA LEU A 634 -54.67 4.89 -18.75
C LEU A 634 -55.29 5.88 -19.75
N LYS A 635 -55.24 7.19 -19.45
CA LYS A 635 -55.72 8.27 -20.32
C LYS A 635 -54.63 8.87 -21.23
N ALA A 636 -53.36 8.51 -21.03
CA ALA A 636 -52.20 9.07 -21.73
C ALA A 636 -51.68 8.17 -22.88
N GLU A 637 -52.29 7.02 -23.09
CA GLU A 637 -52.23 6.19 -24.31
C GLU A 637 -53.63 6.14 -24.92
#